data_AF-A0A2D6XAA1-F1
#
_entry.id   AF-A0A2D6XAA1-F1
#
_cell.length_a   1.000
_cell.length_b   1.000
_cell.length_c   1.000
_cell.angle_alpha   90.00
_cell.angle_beta   90.00
_cell.angle_gamma   90.00
#
_symmetry.space_group_name_H-M   'P 1'
#
loop_
_entity.id
_entity.type
_entity.pdbx_description
1 polymer ?
#
loop_
_entity_poly.entity_id
_entity_poly.type
_entity_poly.pdbx_seq_one_letter_code
_entity_poly.pdbx_strand_id
1 'polypeptide(L)'
;MSLTLPTAYSNASKQSNVVENWIVQLGFFNGDAQGEGDGGWDAVLQSDGSANLLNEALDDSEPEVDVDDGRVFQDGQDGDFIKVENEIMKILSISTHTLTVERGAMSTTAAEHDNNTAIYWNNFTPIALSDTTIDSVFYHGVITNKPAIRSSIDLANSTAKTGNISLSVVNFQYKGDDFSAELFLGTRKYINREVRIYSQLPVIINGVMTLSDCLQVYSGRLIDISHDDSSVTLSLTEQRPWDFISIPQTKSDSKTYEPVVYGDFTGNSASAFQTNKTLFPLPLGGTLGNSIYYIAPKSYGSGSRPHYYDKNNDIFIIMEDEADATVAFESVNADSVGITLKRGTFYIRPNATNANNEWSTNPANSYDTDLTTFTQSATLTAAQTGQGSNTNEDYLRIDLPSIDGRITEFKVHIKADVVQTTTTGDVAACAIYESTYSPISVVSRISNGTTSTSGAGAGSAYDEVDLLTGYENAFDIGADVSSAISTTTVKTIGVDDGTKFTVGDLIKIDDEKMLVSAINFTTTPDVLTVHRGYYNSTAATHSDNEDIYKLPDATTPAFLNIEYRSYAQVIVSGNAQAIGYGKVYDVYAIITVENDRVKEPTATADIATKTKELYCGGDGLTESWSGGSAAIQYGHEAHRDMLIRYAGYTTTAPENWSALNTDRSLATWKIRWWALEPIELKKVLEQLQYEFGFIFKFRADGTGSLIHNSGTDTDSAYQASDVDATLKKDDIANLKIKNMSFSELLTKMEINYEKHPAENKYLSSVSSSNSTARTNWNINAKENIKKVNLEMNVGTPATSGASDNNAEFYSYYDKLFGDIKKVISCDIVNPAVSYDLETGDIIQFSNTAGEMPVEPFGDNWSDYYMITDLQRSPGKIKIQAREIG
;
A
#
# COMPACT_ATOMS: atom_id res chain seq x y z
N MET A 1 -0.44 -18.88 23.00
CA MET A 1 -1.23 -20.11 23.23
C MET A 1 -0.51 -21.27 22.59
N SER A 2 0.09 -22.11 23.44
CA SER A 2 0.66 -23.40 23.09
C SER A 2 -0.34 -24.37 22.45
N LEU A 3 0.18 -25.43 21.82
CA LEU A 3 -0.64 -26.49 21.23
C LEU A 3 -1.50 -27.15 22.31
N THR A 4 -2.82 -27.24 22.07
CA THR A 4 -3.69 -28.01 22.96
C THR A 4 -3.43 -29.49 22.77
N LEU A 5 -2.79 -30.13 23.76
CA LEU A 5 -2.53 -31.55 23.72
C LEU A 5 -3.83 -32.36 23.82
N PRO A 6 -4.01 -33.42 23.01
CA PRO A 6 -5.08 -34.39 23.26
C PRO A 6 -5.01 -34.91 24.69
N THR A 7 -6.15 -35.09 25.34
CA THR A 7 -6.20 -35.48 26.76
C THR A 7 -5.46 -36.80 27.00
N ALA A 8 -5.63 -37.76 26.10
CA ALA A 8 -4.93 -39.04 26.07
C ALA A 8 -3.40 -38.86 26.02
N TYR A 9 -2.93 -38.06 25.06
CA TYR A 9 -1.53 -37.72 24.86
C TYR A 9 -0.92 -37.01 26.08
N SER A 10 -1.61 -36.01 26.63
CA SER A 10 -1.18 -35.25 27.82
C SER A 10 -1.00 -36.13 29.06
N ASN A 11 -1.83 -37.16 29.20
CA ASN A 11 -1.71 -38.11 30.31
C ASN A 11 -0.50 -39.06 30.11
N ALA A 12 -0.24 -39.50 28.88
CA ALA A 12 0.93 -40.35 28.60
C ALA A 12 2.26 -39.60 28.68
N SER A 13 2.31 -38.33 28.28
CA SER A 13 3.56 -37.53 28.33
C SER A 13 4.12 -37.37 29.76
N LYS A 14 3.28 -37.57 30.78
CA LYS A 14 3.64 -37.50 32.21
C LYS A 14 4.18 -38.82 32.79
N GLN A 15 4.23 -39.89 32.01
CA GLN A 15 4.76 -41.18 32.45
C GLN A 15 6.30 -41.22 32.42
N SER A 16 6.93 -42.06 33.22
CA SER A 16 8.41 -42.09 33.33
C SER A 16 9.12 -42.86 32.21
N ASN A 17 8.39 -43.55 31.32
CA ASN A 17 8.96 -44.37 30.24
C ASN A 17 8.24 -44.13 28.90
N VAL A 18 8.27 -42.88 28.44
CA VAL A 18 7.65 -42.48 27.17
C VAL A 18 8.53 -42.92 26.01
N VAL A 19 8.01 -43.83 25.18
CA VAL A 19 8.62 -44.20 23.88
C VAL A 19 7.78 -43.55 22.78
N GLU A 20 8.31 -42.51 22.18
CA GLU A 20 7.64 -41.78 21.11
C GLU A 20 7.84 -42.48 19.77
N ASN A 21 6.75 -42.79 19.08
CA ASN A 21 6.73 -43.27 17.70
C ASN A 21 6.17 -42.16 16.80
N TRP A 22 6.83 -41.85 15.69
CA TRP A 22 6.26 -40.91 14.72
C TRP A 22 5.62 -41.71 13.60
N ILE A 23 4.36 -41.38 13.34
CA ILE A 23 3.59 -41.91 12.23
C ILE A 23 3.41 -40.80 11.20
N VAL A 24 3.41 -41.16 9.93
CA VAL A 24 3.33 -40.25 8.79
C VAL A 24 2.21 -40.70 7.89
N GLN A 25 1.31 -39.78 7.58
CA GLN A 25 0.32 -39.94 6.53
C GLN A 25 0.88 -39.27 5.28
N LEU A 26 1.41 -40.07 4.35
CA LEU A 26 1.85 -39.59 3.04
C LEU A 26 0.62 -39.48 2.13
N GLY A 27 0.00 -38.31 2.07
CA GLY A 27 -1.19 -38.09 1.27
C GLY A 27 -0.94 -38.21 -0.22
N PHE A 28 -1.96 -38.66 -0.93
CA PHE A 28 -2.05 -38.64 -2.39
C PHE A 28 -3.35 -37.99 -2.88
N PHE A 29 -3.90 -37.07 -2.07
CA PHE A 29 -5.08 -36.25 -2.35
C PHE A 29 -4.76 -34.77 -2.06
N ASN A 30 -5.56 -33.82 -2.60
CA ASN A 30 -5.28 -32.38 -2.52
C ASN A 30 -6.15 -31.57 -1.54
N GLY A 31 -6.50 -32.15 -0.39
CA GLY A 31 -7.33 -31.44 0.60
C GLY A 31 -8.80 -31.27 0.18
N ASP A 32 -9.58 -30.60 1.03
CA ASP A 32 -11.03 -30.70 1.11
C ASP A 32 -11.84 -29.61 0.38
N ALA A 33 -11.17 -28.71 -0.33
CA ALA A 33 -11.83 -27.60 -1.00
C ALA A 33 -12.57 -28.07 -2.27
N GLN A 34 -13.88 -28.30 -2.13
CA GLN A 34 -14.80 -28.18 -3.26
C GLN A 34 -14.66 -26.77 -3.82
N GLY A 35 -14.09 -26.69 -5.02
CA GLY A 35 -13.57 -25.47 -5.60
C GLY A 35 -14.62 -24.42 -5.91
N GLU A 36 -14.33 -23.21 -5.47
CA GLU A 36 -14.38 -22.01 -6.33
C GLU A 36 -12.95 -21.61 -6.78
N GLY A 37 -11.98 -22.55 -6.80
CA GLY A 37 -10.65 -22.30 -7.36
C GLY A 37 -9.69 -23.49 -7.28
N ASP A 38 -9.42 -24.11 -8.44
CA ASP A 38 -8.26 -24.95 -8.87
C ASP A 38 -7.57 -25.97 -7.94
N GLY A 39 -8.03 -26.19 -6.71
CA GLY A 39 -7.62 -27.26 -5.81
C GLY A 39 -8.52 -28.49 -5.92
N GLY A 40 -8.73 -28.99 -7.14
CA GLY A 40 -9.56 -30.17 -7.38
C GLY A 40 -8.94 -31.42 -6.74
N TRP A 41 -9.77 -32.20 -6.04
CA TRP A 41 -9.44 -33.55 -5.61
C TRP A 41 -8.78 -34.36 -6.74
N ASP A 42 -7.80 -35.21 -6.41
CA ASP A 42 -7.23 -36.11 -7.42
C ASP A 42 -8.27 -37.14 -7.81
N ALA A 43 -8.81 -36.97 -9.03
CA ALA A 43 -9.67 -37.96 -9.62
C ALA A 43 -8.92 -39.30 -9.64
N VAL A 44 -9.61 -40.35 -9.22
CA VAL A 44 -9.11 -41.69 -9.42
C VAL A 44 -9.02 -41.91 -10.92
N LEU A 45 -7.86 -42.33 -11.38
CA LEU A 45 -7.65 -42.69 -12.78
C LEU A 45 -7.67 -44.21 -12.91
N GLN A 46 -8.20 -44.68 -14.03
CA GLN A 46 -8.04 -46.06 -14.46
C GLN A 46 -6.57 -46.36 -14.77
N SER A 47 -6.24 -47.63 -14.91
CA SER A 47 -4.89 -48.09 -15.25
C SER A 47 -4.34 -47.54 -16.59
N ASP A 48 -5.21 -47.07 -17.49
CA ASP A 48 -4.84 -46.45 -18.76
C ASP A 48 -4.75 -44.91 -18.70
N GLY A 49 -5.03 -44.32 -17.54
CA GLY A 49 -4.99 -42.87 -17.30
C GLY A 49 -6.29 -42.12 -17.59
N SER A 50 -7.36 -42.81 -18.02
CA SER A 50 -8.70 -42.21 -18.11
C SER A 50 -9.35 -42.01 -16.73
N ALA A 51 -10.41 -41.21 -16.64
CA ALA A 51 -11.12 -41.01 -15.38
C ALA A 51 -11.82 -42.31 -14.94
N ASN A 52 -11.72 -42.65 -13.67
CA ASN A 52 -12.45 -43.76 -13.06
C ASN A 52 -13.73 -43.21 -12.43
N LEU A 53 -14.88 -43.62 -12.96
CA LEU A 53 -16.19 -43.12 -12.56
C LEU A 53 -17.01 -44.25 -11.93
N LEU A 54 -18.11 -43.87 -11.28
CA LEU A 54 -19.17 -44.83 -10.96
C LEU A 54 -19.74 -45.39 -12.27
N ASN A 55 -19.79 -46.72 -12.38
CA ASN A 55 -20.27 -47.44 -13.57
C ASN A 55 -21.78 -47.71 -13.53
N GLU A 56 -22.43 -47.41 -12.41
CA GLU A 56 -23.89 -47.29 -12.29
C GLU A 56 -24.27 -46.21 -11.27
N ALA A 57 -25.58 -45.95 -11.12
CA ALA A 57 -26.06 -45.05 -10.07
C ALA A 57 -25.99 -45.78 -8.72
N LEU A 58 -25.49 -45.10 -7.68
CA LEU A 58 -25.39 -45.66 -6.32
C LEU A 58 -26.58 -45.17 -5.48
N ASP A 59 -27.34 -46.06 -4.85
CA ASP A 59 -28.37 -45.71 -3.88
C ASP A 59 -27.82 -45.50 -2.45
N ASP A 60 -28.61 -45.00 -1.50
CA ASP A 60 -28.16 -44.69 -0.13
C ASP A 60 -28.03 -45.91 0.81
N SER A 61 -28.29 -47.11 0.30
CA SER A 61 -28.46 -48.33 1.09
C SER A 61 -27.60 -49.51 0.63
N GLU A 62 -27.12 -49.49 -0.62
CA GLU A 62 -26.34 -50.58 -1.18
C GLU A 62 -24.87 -50.56 -0.73
N PRO A 63 -24.31 -51.74 -0.36
CA PRO A 63 -22.94 -51.86 0.15
C PRO A 63 -21.90 -52.13 -0.96
N GLU A 64 -22.35 -52.32 -2.20
CA GLU A 64 -21.51 -52.60 -3.36
C GLU A 64 -21.51 -51.38 -4.29
N VAL A 65 -20.33 -51.00 -4.78
CA VAL A 65 -20.13 -49.82 -5.62
C VAL A 65 -19.44 -50.27 -6.91
N ASP A 66 -20.13 -50.19 -8.04
CA ASP A 66 -19.55 -50.50 -9.34
C ASP A 66 -18.76 -49.30 -9.90
N VAL A 67 -17.54 -49.56 -10.37
CA VAL A 67 -16.58 -48.56 -10.87
C VAL A 67 -15.99 -49.00 -12.20
N ASP A 68 -15.50 -48.06 -13.02
CA ASP A 68 -14.95 -48.41 -14.34
C ASP A 68 -13.71 -49.32 -14.27
N ASP A 69 -12.81 -49.08 -13.31
CA ASP A 69 -11.60 -49.88 -13.09
C ASP A 69 -11.38 -50.17 -11.61
N GLY A 70 -11.76 -51.36 -11.13
CA GLY A 70 -11.56 -51.75 -9.73
C GLY A 70 -10.11 -52.13 -9.40
N ARG A 71 -9.23 -52.32 -10.40
CA ARG A 71 -7.85 -52.82 -10.21
C ARG A 71 -6.89 -51.77 -9.65
N VAL A 72 -7.30 -50.49 -9.67
CA VAL A 72 -6.47 -49.37 -9.18
C VAL A 72 -6.60 -49.16 -7.67
N PHE A 73 -7.60 -49.79 -7.05
CA PHE A 73 -7.88 -49.69 -5.63
C PHE A 73 -7.20 -50.79 -4.83
N GLN A 74 -7.20 -50.62 -3.51
CA GLN A 74 -6.79 -51.60 -2.53
C GLN A 74 -7.94 -51.90 -1.56
N ASP A 75 -7.99 -53.13 -1.06
CA ASP A 75 -9.01 -53.62 -0.13
C ASP A 75 -8.43 -54.17 1.18
N GLY A 76 -9.31 -54.68 2.04
CA GLY A 76 -8.95 -55.30 3.31
C GLY A 76 -8.58 -54.31 4.41
N GLN A 77 -7.59 -54.68 5.22
CA GLN A 77 -7.15 -53.84 6.35
C GLN A 77 -6.49 -52.53 5.89
N ASP A 78 -5.86 -52.55 4.71
CA ASP A 78 -5.25 -51.40 4.04
C ASP A 78 -6.14 -50.84 2.92
N GLY A 79 -7.45 -51.08 3.03
CA GLY A 79 -8.43 -50.69 2.02
C GLY A 79 -8.51 -49.18 1.79
N ASP A 80 -8.67 -48.78 0.53
CA ASP A 80 -8.67 -47.37 0.17
C ASP A 80 -9.93 -46.64 0.63
N PHE A 81 -9.73 -45.38 1.02
CA PHE A 81 -10.82 -44.44 1.18
C PHE A 81 -11.01 -43.62 -0.10
N ILE A 82 -12.24 -43.61 -0.60
CA ILE A 82 -12.65 -42.88 -1.80
C ILE A 82 -13.73 -41.88 -1.43
N LYS A 83 -13.81 -40.80 -2.20
CA LYS A 83 -14.84 -39.77 -2.06
C LYS A 83 -15.64 -39.66 -3.35
N VAL A 84 -16.95 -39.60 -3.21
CA VAL A 84 -17.90 -39.30 -4.28
C VAL A 84 -18.79 -38.17 -3.79
N GLU A 85 -18.75 -37.02 -4.48
CA GLU A 85 -19.42 -35.77 -4.06
C GLU A 85 -19.11 -35.34 -2.62
N ASN A 86 -19.98 -35.67 -1.65
CA ASN A 86 -19.85 -35.37 -0.23
C ASN A 86 -19.68 -36.64 0.65
N GLU A 87 -19.84 -37.83 0.06
CA GLU A 87 -19.70 -39.09 0.77
C GLU A 87 -18.26 -39.60 0.71
N ILE A 88 -17.76 -40.11 1.84
CA ILE A 88 -16.49 -40.86 1.92
C ILE A 88 -16.81 -42.32 2.22
N MET A 89 -16.18 -43.24 1.50
CA MET A 89 -16.39 -44.68 1.61
C MET A 89 -15.06 -45.40 1.80
N LYS A 90 -15.02 -46.46 2.62
CA LYS A 90 -13.84 -47.33 2.78
C LYS A 90 -14.04 -48.63 2.01
N ILE A 91 -13.08 -49.00 1.16
CA ILE A 91 -13.12 -50.26 0.41
C ILE A 91 -12.74 -51.43 1.33
N LEU A 92 -13.61 -52.43 1.42
CA LEU A 92 -13.44 -53.62 2.26
C LEU A 92 -12.98 -54.84 1.46
N SER A 93 -13.55 -55.04 0.26
CA SER A 93 -13.16 -56.09 -0.68
C SER A 93 -13.39 -55.67 -2.13
N ILE A 94 -12.58 -56.17 -3.06
CA ILE A 94 -12.73 -55.90 -4.50
C ILE A 94 -13.09 -57.19 -5.26
N SER A 95 -14.16 -57.14 -6.05
CA SER A 95 -14.54 -58.18 -7.01
C SER A 95 -14.51 -57.62 -8.43
N THR A 96 -13.35 -57.70 -9.08
CA THR A 96 -13.10 -57.08 -10.40
C THR A 96 -13.36 -55.58 -10.43
N HIS A 97 -14.58 -55.15 -10.76
CA HIS A 97 -15.00 -53.75 -10.90
C HIS A 97 -16.06 -53.35 -9.87
N THR A 98 -16.40 -54.25 -8.94
CA THR A 98 -17.35 -54.00 -7.84
C THR A 98 -16.58 -53.90 -6.54
N LEU A 99 -16.74 -52.78 -5.84
CA LEU A 99 -16.13 -52.51 -4.53
C LEU A 99 -17.16 -52.79 -3.44
N THR A 100 -16.89 -53.70 -2.51
CA THR A 100 -17.67 -53.76 -1.27
C THR A 100 -17.14 -52.71 -0.32
N VAL A 101 -17.98 -51.79 0.15
CA VAL A 101 -17.54 -50.64 0.94
C VAL A 101 -18.24 -50.52 2.30
N GLU A 102 -17.58 -49.85 3.23
CA GLU A 102 -18.22 -49.20 4.37
C GLU A 102 -18.60 -47.77 3.94
N ARG A 103 -19.91 -47.54 3.80
CA ARG A 103 -20.54 -46.26 3.41
C ARG A 103 -20.48 -45.24 4.55
N GLY A 104 -20.52 -43.94 4.24
CA GLY A 104 -20.57 -42.87 5.25
C GLY A 104 -19.38 -42.86 6.23
N ALA A 105 -18.20 -43.25 5.75
CA ALA A 105 -16.99 -43.25 6.57
C ALA A 105 -16.54 -41.81 6.90
N MET A 106 -15.63 -41.68 7.88
CA MET A 106 -15.05 -40.39 8.29
C MET A 106 -16.07 -39.30 8.64
N SER A 107 -17.17 -39.68 9.30
CA SER A 107 -18.28 -38.78 9.70
C SER A 107 -19.10 -38.19 8.54
N THR A 108 -19.06 -38.82 7.36
CA THR A 108 -20.00 -38.55 6.28
C THR A 108 -21.25 -39.42 6.42
N THR A 109 -22.23 -39.26 5.52
CA THR A 109 -23.44 -40.08 5.48
C THR A 109 -23.60 -40.68 4.10
N ALA A 110 -24.13 -41.89 4.02
CA ALA A 110 -24.49 -42.52 2.75
C ALA A 110 -25.44 -41.61 1.94
N ALA A 111 -25.16 -41.44 0.65
CA ALA A 111 -25.95 -40.61 -0.26
C ALA A 111 -26.23 -41.32 -1.59
N GLU A 112 -27.26 -40.88 -2.30
CA GLU A 112 -27.49 -41.28 -3.69
C GLU A 112 -26.50 -40.55 -4.60
N HIS A 113 -25.96 -41.24 -5.61
CA HIS A 113 -25.07 -40.67 -6.62
C HIS A 113 -25.44 -41.13 -8.03
N ASP A 114 -25.32 -40.24 -9.01
CA ASP A 114 -25.62 -40.55 -10.41
C ASP A 114 -24.53 -41.44 -11.05
N ASN A 115 -24.92 -42.17 -12.11
CA ASN A 115 -23.95 -42.87 -12.97
C ASN A 115 -22.97 -41.87 -13.62
N ASN A 116 -21.71 -42.29 -13.82
CA ASN A 116 -20.60 -41.47 -14.30
C ASN A 116 -20.20 -40.33 -13.34
N THR A 117 -20.58 -40.41 -12.06
CA THR A 117 -20.05 -39.48 -11.05
C THR A 117 -18.57 -39.77 -10.81
N ALA A 118 -17.77 -38.72 -10.71
CA ALA A 118 -16.33 -38.83 -10.52
C ALA A 118 -15.96 -39.36 -9.12
N ILE A 119 -15.00 -40.28 -9.11
CA ILE A 119 -14.44 -40.85 -7.88
C ILE A 119 -13.13 -40.13 -7.58
N TYR A 120 -12.92 -39.79 -6.31
CA TYR A 120 -11.74 -39.07 -5.86
C TYR A 120 -11.00 -39.83 -4.76
N TRP A 121 -9.68 -39.70 -4.71
CA TRP A 121 -8.90 -40.23 -3.60
C TRP A 121 -9.17 -39.46 -2.31
N ASN A 122 -9.37 -40.18 -1.20
CA ASN A 122 -9.42 -39.61 0.15
C ASN A 122 -8.58 -40.48 1.11
N ASN A 123 -7.36 -40.84 0.68
CA ASN A 123 -6.52 -41.80 1.39
C ASN A 123 -5.04 -41.38 1.41
N PHE A 124 -4.23 -42.07 2.19
CA PHE A 124 -2.80 -41.80 2.38
C PHE A 124 -2.01 -43.11 2.46
N THR A 125 -0.71 -43.04 2.26
CA THR A 125 0.20 -44.15 2.52
C THR A 125 0.76 -44.07 3.94
N PRO A 126 0.46 -45.05 4.81
CA PRO A 126 0.82 -45.01 6.22
C PRO A 126 2.25 -45.57 6.47
N ILE A 127 3.17 -44.73 6.93
CA ILE A 127 4.52 -45.14 7.33
C ILE A 127 4.88 -44.62 8.73
N ALA A 128 5.81 -45.25 9.43
CA ALA A 128 6.19 -44.91 10.81
C ALA A 128 7.64 -45.28 11.13
N LEU A 129 8.11 -44.83 12.31
CA LEU A 129 9.40 -45.26 12.88
C LEU A 129 9.34 -46.70 13.40
N SER A 130 8.16 -47.19 13.76
CA SER A 130 7.92 -48.55 14.23
C SER A 130 6.49 -48.98 13.91
N ASP A 131 6.31 -50.27 13.63
CA ASP A 131 5.02 -50.85 13.26
C ASP A 131 3.96 -50.52 14.30
N THR A 132 2.79 -50.05 13.84
CA THR A 132 1.66 -49.78 14.72
C THR A 132 0.34 -49.83 13.95
N THR A 133 -0.78 -49.81 14.66
CA THR A 133 -2.12 -49.75 14.06
C THR A 133 -2.96 -48.72 14.77
N ILE A 134 -3.52 -47.78 14.02
CA ILE A 134 -4.32 -46.65 14.51
C ILE A 134 -5.54 -46.52 13.61
N ASP A 135 -6.74 -46.41 14.20
CA ASP A 135 -8.01 -46.38 13.46
C ASP A 135 -8.14 -47.52 12.42
N SER A 136 -7.68 -48.72 12.80
CA SER A 136 -7.60 -49.91 11.94
C SER A 136 -6.68 -49.79 10.71
N VAL A 137 -5.91 -48.70 10.58
CA VAL A 137 -4.88 -48.51 9.56
C VAL A 137 -3.53 -48.99 10.08
N PHE A 138 -2.87 -49.88 9.33
CA PHE A 138 -1.53 -50.36 9.68
C PHE A 138 -0.46 -49.39 9.18
N TYR A 139 0.37 -48.89 10.09
CA TYR A 139 1.50 -48.03 9.76
C TYR A 139 2.79 -48.85 9.73
N HIS A 140 3.42 -48.91 8.56
CA HIS A 140 4.64 -49.66 8.34
C HIS A 140 5.85 -48.98 9.03
N GLY A 141 6.54 -49.69 9.91
CA GLY A 141 7.75 -49.26 10.62
C GLY A 141 8.99 -49.24 9.72
N VAL A 142 8.97 -48.41 8.69
CA VAL A 142 9.97 -48.39 7.61
C VAL A 142 10.86 -47.15 7.61
N ILE A 143 10.60 -46.16 8.47
CA ILE A 143 11.45 -44.98 8.63
C ILE A 143 12.68 -45.32 9.46
N THR A 144 13.86 -45.12 8.88
CA THR A 144 15.16 -45.56 9.44
C THR A 144 15.97 -44.43 10.08
N ASN A 145 15.76 -43.18 9.64
CA ASN A 145 16.43 -42.03 10.24
C ASN A 145 15.65 -41.51 11.47
N LYS A 146 16.30 -40.65 12.27
CA LYS A 146 15.62 -39.87 13.32
C LYS A 146 15.25 -38.50 12.73
N PRO A 147 14.01 -38.31 12.26
CA PRO A 147 13.61 -37.04 11.66
C PRO A 147 13.68 -35.90 12.68
N ALA A 148 13.85 -34.69 12.15
CA ALA A 148 13.83 -33.47 12.94
C ALA A 148 13.00 -32.41 12.24
N ILE A 149 12.04 -31.84 12.96
CA ILE A 149 11.25 -30.69 12.53
C ILE A 149 11.88 -29.47 13.19
N ARG A 150 12.22 -28.47 12.39
CA ARG A 150 12.82 -27.22 12.88
C ARG A 150 11.89 -26.08 12.54
N SER A 151 11.53 -25.28 13.52
CA SER A 151 10.82 -24.03 13.34
C SER A 151 11.63 -22.91 13.96
N SER A 152 11.74 -21.78 13.29
CA SER A 152 12.39 -20.59 13.83
C SER A 152 11.62 -19.33 13.47
N ILE A 153 11.72 -18.32 14.33
CA ILE A 153 11.24 -16.97 14.09
C ILE A 153 12.42 -16.00 14.20
N ASP A 154 12.44 -15.02 13.31
CA ASP A 154 13.40 -13.93 13.30
C ASP A 154 12.68 -12.66 13.69
N LEU A 155 12.90 -12.21 14.93
CA LEU A 155 12.27 -11.00 15.48
C LEU A 155 12.79 -9.72 14.83
N ALA A 156 13.98 -9.72 14.23
CA ALA A 156 14.57 -8.52 13.65
C ALA A 156 13.99 -8.23 12.25
N ASN A 157 13.65 -9.29 11.53
CA ASN A 157 13.05 -9.23 10.20
C ASN A 157 11.55 -9.57 10.20
N SER A 158 11.00 -9.94 11.35
CA SER A 158 9.61 -10.38 11.53
C SER A 158 9.20 -11.55 10.62
N THR A 159 10.08 -12.56 10.46
CA THR A 159 9.81 -13.71 9.57
C THR A 159 9.77 -15.03 10.33
N ALA A 160 9.09 -16.03 9.76
CA ALA A 160 9.06 -17.40 10.26
C ALA A 160 9.56 -18.40 9.22
N LYS A 161 10.27 -19.42 9.68
CA LYS A 161 10.82 -20.48 8.84
C LYS A 161 10.57 -21.84 9.47
N THR A 162 10.05 -22.74 8.66
CA THR A 162 10.03 -24.18 8.95
C THR A 162 11.08 -24.85 8.07
N GLY A 163 11.98 -25.61 8.69
CA GLY A 163 13.04 -26.34 8.00
C GLY A 163 12.49 -27.55 7.26
N ASN A 164 13.12 -27.88 6.12
CA ASN A 164 12.79 -29.08 5.38
C ASN A 164 13.01 -30.33 6.27
N ILE A 165 12.10 -31.29 6.16
CA ILE A 165 12.22 -32.58 6.82
C ILE A 165 12.69 -33.59 5.77
N SER A 166 13.60 -34.46 6.17
CA SER A 166 14.04 -35.58 5.35
C SER A 166 13.63 -36.86 6.05
N LEU A 167 12.89 -37.73 5.37
CA LEU A 167 12.57 -39.07 5.84
C LEU A 167 13.38 -40.08 5.01
N SER A 168 14.12 -40.95 5.68
CA SER A 168 14.82 -42.06 5.05
C SER A 168 14.01 -43.33 5.31
N VAL A 169 13.42 -43.88 4.28
CA VAL A 169 12.51 -45.02 4.31
C VAL A 169 13.21 -46.21 3.68
N VAL A 170 13.01 -47.42 4.20
CA VAL A 170 13.44 -48.64 3.49
C VAL A 170 12.67 -48.73 2.16
N ASN A 171 13.31 -49.14 1.07
CA ASN A 171 12.60 -49.45 -0.17
C ASN A 171 11.91 -50.81 -0.04
N PHE A 172 10.91 -50.89 0.84
CA PHE A 172 10.22 -52.12 1.18
C PHE A 172 9.26 -52.55 0.07
N GLN A 173 8.89 -53.83 0.07
CA GLN A 173 7.88 -54.35 -0.85
C GLN A 173 6.50 -53.81 -0.45
N TYR A 174 5.90 -53.02 -1.34
CA TYR A 174 4.62 -52.37 -1.18
C TYR A 174 3.76 -52.66 -2.42
N LYS A 175 2.56 -53.21 -2.22
CA LYS A 175 1.63 -53.60 -3.32
C LYS A 175 2.25 -54.54 -4.38
N GLY A 176 3.21 -55.38 -3.99
CA GLY A 176 3.83 -56.37 -4.87
C GLY A 176 4.98 -55.86 -5.73
N ASP A 177 5.41 -54.62 -5.53
CA ASP A 177 6.63 -54.05 -6.11
C ASP A 177 7.41 -53.28 -5.02
N ASP A 178 8.54 -52.69 -5.38
CA ASP A 178 9.27 -51.77 -4.51
C ASP A 178 8.47 -50.49 -4.25
N PHE A 179 8.53 -49.97 -3.03
CA PHE A 179 7.82 -48.75 -2.64
C PHE A 179 8.14 -47.53 -3.53
N SER A 180 9.35 -47.46 -4.07
CA SER A 180 9.74 -46.41 -5.03
C SER A 180 8.91 -46.42 -6.32
N ALA A 181 8.42 -47.58 -6.78
CA ALA A 181 7.59 -47.70 -7.98
C ALA A 181 6.24 -47.01 -7.80
N GLU A 182 5.62 -47.18 -6.62
CA GLU A 182 4.36 -46.54 -6.24
C GLU A 182 4.48 -45.01 -6.24
N LEU A 183 5.57 -44.47 -5.69
CA LEU A 183 5.70 -43.03 -5.45
C LEU A 183 5.79 -42.18 -6.73
N PHE A 184 6.21 -42.76 -7.86
CA PHE A 184 6.43 -42.01 -9.10
C PHE A 184 5.67 -42.58 -10.32
N LEU A 185 5.67 -43.91 -10.50
CA LEU A 185 5.05 -44.58 -11.64
C LEU A 185 3.67 -45.16 -11.33
N GLY A 186 3.22 -45.09 -10.07
CA GLY A 186 1.88 -45.48 -9.66
C GLY A 186 0.77 -44.59 -10.25
N THR A 187 -0.47 -45.06 -10.13
CA THR A 187 -1.68 -44.28 -10.43
C THR A 187 -1.86 -43.12 -9.46
N ARG A 188 -1.37 -43.27 -8.22
CA ARG A 188 -1.40 -42.25 -7.17
C ARG A 188 -0.26 -41.24 -7.33
N LYS A 189 -0.51 -39.99 -6.95
CA LYS A 189 0.45 -38.88 -7.07
C LYS A 189 0.78 -38.34 -5.69
N TYR A 190 2.08 -38.23 -5.37
CA TYR A 190 2.54 -37.83 -4.04
C TYR A 190 3.24 -36.45 -4.02
N ILE A 191 3.90 -36.05 -5.12
CA ILE A 191 4.57 -34.75 -5.19
C ILE A 191 3.55 -33.61 -5.08
N ASN A 192 3.88 -32.61 -4.27
CA ASN A 192 3.06 -31.46 -3.91
C ASN A 192 1.73 -31.83 -3.22
N ARG A 193 1.65 -33.02 -2.59
CA ARG A 193 0.50 -33.45 -1.78
C ARG A 193 0.77 -33.37 -0.29
N GLU A 194 -0.32 -33.27 0.46
CA GLU A 194 -0.30 -33.09 1.89
C GLU A 194 0.41 -34.25 2.59
N VAL A 195 1.30 -33.92 3.52
CA VAL A 195 1.94 -34.86 4.42
C VAL A 195 1.75 -34.40 5.84
N ARG A 196 1.18 -35.27 6.66
CA ARG A 196 1.00 -35.03 8.10
C ARG A 196 1.87 -35.97 8.91
N ILE A 197 2.51 -35.45 9.94
CA ILE A 197 3.29 -36.25 10.89
C ILE A 197 2.63 -36.11 12.25
N TYR A 198 2.36 -37.25 12.87
CA TYR A 198 1.84 -37.33 14.22
C TYR A 198 2.87 -37.99 15.13
N SER A 199 2.97 -37.46 16.33
CA SER A 199 3.64 -38.11 17.44
C SER A 199 2.63 -39.00 18.17
N GLN A 200 2.99 -40.27 18.26
CA GLN A 200 2.26 -41.30 18.98
C GLN A 200 3.01 -41.64 20.26
N LEU A 201 2.34 -41.46 21.40
CA LEU A 201 2.78 -42.02 22.68
C LEU A 201 2.02 -43.33 22.94
N PRO A 202 2.54 -44.24 23.78
CA PRO A 202 1.89 -45.50 24.09
C PRO A 202 0.64 -45.26 24.95
N VAL A 203 -0.46 -44.89 24.28
CA VAL A 203 -1.78 -44.67 24.88
C VAL A 203 -2.73 -45.71 24.31
N ILE A 204 -3.11 -46.69 25.12
CA ILE A 204 -4.18 -47.63 24.76
C ILE A 204 -5.38 -47.31 25.64
N ILE A 205 -6.44 -46.73 25.05
CA ILE A 205 -7.71 -46.48 25.74
C ILE A 205 -8.68 -47.60 25.32
N ASN A 206 -9.14 -48.41 26.27
CA ASN A 206 -10.11 -49.48 26.00
C ASN A 206 -9.69 -50.48 24.90
N GLY A 207 -8.39 -50.66 24.65
CA GLY A 207 -7.86 -51.59 23.65
C GLY A 207 -7.81 -51.05 22.22
N VAL A 208 -8.17 -49.78 21.99
CA VAL A 208 -8.17 -49.12 20.67
C VAL A 208 -7.34 -47.84 20.77
N MET A 209 -6.62 -47.52 19.70
CA MET A 209 -5.91 -46.25 19.56
C MET A 209 -6.45 -45.53 18.34
N THR A 210 -6.82 -44.27 18.53
CA THR A 210 -7.33 -43.42 17.45
C THR A 210 -6.33 -42.33 17.10
N LEU A 211 -6.43 -41.79 15.89
CA LEU A 211 -5.56 -40.68 15.46
C LEU A 211 -5.75 -39.45 16.36
N SER A 212 -6.96 -39.27 16.92
CA SER A 212 -7.28 -38.20 17.88
C SER A 212 -6.52 -38.30 19.21
N ASP A 213 -5.96 -39.46 19.54
CA ASP A 213 -5.10 -39.67 20.71
C ASP A 213 -3.64 -39.25 20.46
N CYS A 214 -3.27 -38.98 19.19
CA CYS A 214 -1.92 -38.62 18.76
C CYS A 214 -1.79 -37.10 18.61
N LEU A 215 -0.59 -36.55 18.80
CA LEU A 215 -0.31 -35.13 18.61
C LEU A 215 0.18 -34.87 17.18
N GLN A 216 -0.53 -34.04 16.40
CA GLN A 216 0.02 -33.58 15.13
C GLN A 216 1.21 -32.65 15.38
N VAL A 217 2.37 -32.98 14.80
CA VAL A 217 3.62 -32.23 14.99
C VAL A 217 4.09 -31.53 13.73
N TYR A 218 3.48 -31.82 12.58
CA TYR A 218 3.80 -31.19 11.31
C TYR A 218 2.67 -31.39 10.29
N SER A 219 2.45 -30.36 9.48
CA SER A 219 1.75 -30.42 8.21
C SER A 219 2.59 -29.72 7.13
N GLY A 220 2.60 -30.28 5.92
CA GLY A 220 3.33 -29.74 4.78
C GLY A 220 3.09 -30.56 3.53
N ARG A 221 4.04 -30.54 2.61
CA ARG A 221 3.97 -31.27 1.34
C ARG A 221 5.26 -31.99 0.99
N LEU A 222 5.13 -33.09 0.27
CA LEU A 222 6.27 -33.79 -0.35
C LEU A 222 6.75 -33.01 -1.57
N ILE A 223 8.05 -32.69 -1.65
CA ILE A 223 8.60 -31.91 -2.77
C ILE A 223 9.60 -32.68 -3.63
N ASP A 224 10.27 -33.68 -3.07
CA ASP A 224 11.30 -34.42 -3.78
C ASP A 224 11.39 -35.85 -3.26
N ILE A 225 11.68 -36.77 -4.18
CA ILE A 225 11.84 -38.20 -3.93
C ILE A 225 13.14 -38.63 -4.61
N SER A 226 14.00 -39.32 -3.86
CA SER A 226 15.14 -40.04 -4.42
C SER A 226 15.19 -41.45 -3.85
N HIS A 227 15.77 -42.40 -4.58
CA HIS A 227 15.90 -43.76 -4.08
C HIS A 227 17.18 -44.43 -4.59
N ASP A 228 17.59 -45.47 -3.85
CA ASP A 228 18.52 -46.49 -4.31
C ASP A 228 17.83 -47.87 -4.23
N ASP A 229 18.61 -48.95 -4.33
CA ASP A 229 18.11 -50.34 -4.26
C ASP A 229 17.45 -50.65 -2.91
N SER A 230 17.91 -50.01 -1.84
CA SER A 230 17.57 -50.34 -0.45
C SER A 230 16.78 -49.26 0.29
N SER A 231 16.82 -48.01 -0.19
CA SER A 231 16.28 -46.86 0.52
C SER A 231 15.58 -45.85 -0.39
N VAL A 232 14.59 -45.18 0.17
CA VAL A 232 13.88 -44.04 -0.43
C VAL A 232 14.07 -42.84 0.51
N THR A 233 14.48 -41.71 -0.04
CA THR A 233 14.55 -40.43 0.68
C THR A 233 13.42 -39.52 0.22
N LEU A 234 12.59 -39.10 1.18
CA LEU A 234 11.48 -38.18 0.97
C LEU A 234 11.83 -36.83 1.58
N SER A 235 11.74 -35.76 0.79
CA SER A 235 11.94 -34.39 1.26
C SER A 235 10.61 -33.67 1.40
N LEU A 236 10.30 -33.20 2.61
CA LEU A 236 9.09 -32.46 2.93
C LEU A 236 9.39 -30.98 3.17
N THR A 237 8.46 -30.10 2.80
CA THR A 237 8.51 -28.67 3.13
C THR A 237 7.14 -28.17 3.54
N GLU A 238 7.10 -27.16 4.40
CA GLU A 238 5.85 -26.51 4.80
C GLU A 238 5.14 -25.96 3.54
N GLN A 239 3.87 -26.30 3.36
CA GLN A 239 3.08 -25.78 2.25
C GLN A 239 2.68 -24.34 2.57
N ARG A 240 3.12 -23.40 1.73
CA ARG A 240 2.75 -21.99 1.87
C ARG A 240 1.84 -21.60 0.72
N PRO A 241 0.64 -21.04 1.00
CA PRO A 241 -0.34 -20.73 -0.03
C PRO A 241 0.14 -19.62 -0.99
N TRP A 242 1.09 -18.79 -0.57
CA TRP A 242 1.63 -17.68 -1.37
C TRP A 242 2.87 -18.02 -2.21
N ASP A 243 3.32 -19.28 -2.21
CA ASP A 243 4.50 -19.67 -2.99
C ASP A 243 4.24 -19.51 -4.49
N PHE A 244 5.19 -18.88 -5.20
CA PHE A 244 5.12 -18.60 -6.65
C PHE A 244 3.96 -17.69 -7.09
N ILE A 245 3.38 -16.94 -6.16
CA ILE A 245 2.34 -15.96 -6.44
C ILE A 245 2.96 -14.56 -6.55
N SER A 246 2.55 -13.79 -7.55
CA SER A 246 2.83 -12.35 -7.65
C SER A 246 1.54 -11.56 -7.75
N ILE A 247 1.55 -10.33 -7.25
CA ILE A 247 0.43 -9.38 -7.28
C ILE A 247 0.89 -8.02 -7.79
N PRO A 248 0.08 -7.27 -8.56
CA PRO A 248 -1.25 -7.62 -9.10
C PRO A 248 -1.26 -8.76 -10.12
N GLN A 249 -2.44 -9.33 -10.36
CA GLN A 249 -2.68 -10.48 -11.26
C GLN A 249 -3.62 -10.16 -12.43
N THR A 250 -4.67 -9.38 -12.17
CA THR A 250 -5.67 -8.97 -13.17
C THR A 250 -5.12 -7.93 -14.13
N LYS A 251 -5.47 -8.02 -15.41
CA LYS A 251 -5.08 -7.07 -16.46
C LYS A 251 -6.28 -6.62 -17.28
N SER A 252 -6.20 -5.39 -17.78
CA SER A 252 -7.03 -4.92 -18.88
C SER A 252 -6.64 -5.60 -20.21
N ASP A 253 -7.47 -5.47 -21.24
CA ASP A 253 -7.17 -5.98 -22.59
C ASP A 253 -5.89 -5.36 -23.17
N SER A 254 -5.68 -4.07 -22.88
CA SER A 254 -4.47 -3.27 -23.17
C SER A 254 -3.24 -3.65 -22.32
N LYS A 255 -3.34 -4.69 -21.48
CA LYS A 255 -2.24 -5.31 -20.71
C LYS A 255 -1.67 -4.49 -19.55
N THR A 256 -2.37 -3.44 -19.12
CA THR A 256 -2.09 -2.74 -17.87
C THR A 256 -2.68 -3.54 -16.71
N TYR A 257 -1.92 -3.72 -15.63
CA TYR A 257 -2.41 -4.41 -14.43
C TYR A 257 -3.40 -3.53 -13.65
N GLU A 258 -4.41 -4.15 -13.06
CA GLU A 258 -5.25 -3.52 -12.05
C GLU A 258 -4.41 -3.30 -10.78
N PRO A 259 -4.23 -2.06 -10.30
CA PRO A 259 -3.39 -1.79 -9.15
C PRO A 259 -3.89 -2.50 -7.88
N VAL A 260 -2.97 -2.93 -7.02
CA VAL A 260 -3.32 -3.30 -5.64
C VAL A 260 -3.05 -2.10 -4.75
N VAL A 261 -4.04 -1.68 -3.95
CA VAL A 261 -3.94 -0.47 -3.11
C VAL A 261 -4.57 -0.74 -1.74
N TYR A 262 -3.87 -0.41 -0.66
CA TYR A 262 -4.35 -0.53 0.72
C TYR A 262 -4.10 0.77 1.50
N GLY A 263 -5.01 1.09 2.43
CA GLY A 263 -4.94 2.28 3.27
C GLY A 263 -5.98 3.34 2.93
N ASP A 264 -6.05 4.34 3.80
CA ASP A 264 -6.86 5.53 3.60
C ASP A 264 -6.08 6.57 2.78
N PHE A 265 -6.78 7.18 1.83
CA PHE A 265 -6.23 8.23 0.98
C PHE A 265 -7.12 9.45 1.03
N THR A 266 -6.60 10.60 0.61
CA THR A 266 -7.38 11.82 0.54
C THR A 266 -6.87 12.68 -0.60
N GLY A 267 -7.76 13.01 -1.53
CA GLY A 267 -7.46 13.88 -2.66
C GLY A 267 -7.39 15.36 -2.28
N ASN A 268 -7.04 16.18 -3.26
CA ASN A 268 -7.26 17.62 -3.19
C ASN A 268 -8.69 17.97 -3.62
N SER A 269 -9.07 19.24 -3.45
CA SER A 269 -10.37 19.77 -3.84
C SER A 269 -10.21 20.82 -4.93
N ALA A 270 -11.22 20.96 -5.79
CA ALA A 270 -11.31 22.07 -6.73
C ALA A 270 -11.46 23.41 -5.98
N SER A 271 -10.99 24.49 -6.60
CA SER A 271 -11.02 25.85 -6.03
C SER A 271 -10.40 25.91 -4.63
N ALA A 272 -9.26 25.24 -4.45
CA ALA A 272 -8.52 25.19 -3.20
C ALA A 272 -7.00 25.10 -3.45
N PHE A 273 -6.22 25.30 -2.39
CA PHE A 273 -4.79 25.00 -2.41
C PHE A 273 -4.55 23.48 -2.47
N GLN A 274 -3.70 23.04 -3.39
CA GLN A 274 -3.44 21.62 -3.67
C GLN A 274 -2.34 21.06 -2.75
N THR A 275 -2.57 21.07 -1.43
CA THR A 275 -1.55 20.72 -0.43
C THR A 275 -1.51 19.25 -0.06
N ASN A 276 -2.55 18.48 -0.40
CA ASN A 276 -2.63 17.07 -0.04
C ASN A 276 -1.70 16.21 -0.90
N LYS A 277 -1.01 15.26 -0.25
CA LYS A 277 -0.08 14.30 -0.85
C LYS A 277 -0.43 12.84 -0.50
N THR A 278 -1.59 12.63 0.12
CA THR A 278 -2.09 11.29 0.47
C THR A 278 -2.85 10.65 -0.69
N LEU A 279 -2.15 10.48 -1.82
CA LEU A 279 -2.69 9.89 -3.05
C LEU A 279 -1.92 8.61 -3.44
N PHE A 280 -2.45 7.85 -4.39
CA PHE A 280 -1.74 6.74 -5.05
C PHE A 280 -1.83 6.86 -6.57
N PRO A 281 -0.86 6.32 -7.33
CA PRO A 281 -0.87 6.36 -8.78
C PRO A 281 -1.93 5.42 -9.40
N LEU A 282 -2.54 5.89 -10.48
CA LEU A 282 -3.40 5.17 -11.41
C LEU A 282 -2.65 5.02 -12.74
N PRO A 283 -2.31 3.79 -13.18
CA PRO A 283 -1.59 3.58 -14.42
C PRO A 283 -2.49 3.78 -15.64
N LEU A 284 -1.93 4.28 -16.74
CA LEU A 284 -2.62 4.44 -18.02
C LEU A 284 -3.10 3.08 -18.54
N GLY A 285 -4.42 2.93 -18.70
CA GLY A 285 -5.05 1.78 -19.34
C GLY A 285 -5.06 1.92 -20.85
N GLY A 286 -5.59 3.04 -21.36
CA GLY A 286 -5.69 3.28 -22.79
C GLY A 286 -6.57 4.48 -23.13
N THR A 287 -6.92 4.62 -24.42
CA THR A 287 -7.75 5.72 -24.93
C THR A 287 -8.91 5.14 -25.73
N LEU A 288 -10.13 5.62 -25.47
CA LEU A 288 -11.32 5.26 -26.24
C LEU A 288 -12.15 6.52 -26.50
N GLY A 289 -12.38 6.83 -27.77
CA GLY A 289 -13.09 8.04 -28.17
C GLY A 289 -12.31 9.30 -27.76
N ASN A 290 -12.96 10.18 -26.99
CA ASN A 290 -12.41 11.45 -26.53
C ASN A 290 -11.96 11.41 -25.06
N SER A 291 -11.77 10.20 -24.52
CA SER A 291 -11.40 9.95 -23.12
C SER A 291 -10.19 9.03 -23.01
N ILE A 292 -9.36 9.30 -22.02
CA ILE A 292 -8.23 8.49 -21.57
C ILE A 292 -8.66 7.79 -20.27
N TYR A 293 -8.32 6.51 -20.12
CA TYR A 293 -8.71 5.69 -18.99
C TYR A 293 -7.49 5.33 -18.17
N TYR A 294 -7.56 5.61 -16.87
CA TYR A 294 -6.53 5.28 -15.88
C TYR A 294 -7.08 4.21 -14.93
N ILE A 295 -6.40 3.07 -14.83
CA ILE A 295 -6.93 1.88 -14.16
C ILE A 295 -6.97 2.10 -12.65
N ALA A 296 -8.12 1.84 -12.04
CA ALA A 296 -8.38 1.97 -10.61
C ALA A 296 -8.40 0.58 -9.93
N PRO A 297 -8.03 0.48 -8.64
CA PRO A 297 -7.92 -0.80 -7.92
C PRO A 297 -9.27 -1.46 -7.60
N LYS A 298 -10.36 -0.69 -7.67
CA LYS A 298 -11.73 -1.12 -7.41
C LYS A 298 -12.71 -0.12 -8.03
N SER A 299 -14.01 -0.44 -7.95
CA SER A 299 -15.06 0.51 -8.27
C SER A 299 -15.24 1.55 -7.16
N TYR A 300 -15.32 2.82 -7.52
CA TYR A 300 -15.64 3.95 -6.65
C TYR A 300 -16.93 4.63 -7.11
N GLY A 301 -17.80 4.95 -6.15
CA GLY A 301 -18.97 5.81 -6.39
C GLY A 301 -18.74 7.30 -6.07
N SER A 302 -17.66 7.61 -5.34
CA SER A 302 -17.19 8.95 -4.94
C SER A 302 -15.72 8.87 -4.51
N GLY A 303 -15.00 9.99 -4.55
CA GLY A 303 -13.62 10.12 -4.07
C GLY A 303 -12.52 9.64 -5.02
N SER A 304 -12.84 9.17 -6.24
CA SER A 304 -11.84 8.69 -7.19
C SER A 304 -11.28 9.74 -8.13
N ARG A 305 -11.79 10.98 -8.07
CA ARG A 305 -11.43 12.04 -9.03
C ARG A 305 -9.90 12.14 -9.25
N PRO A 306 -9.41 11.97 -10.49
CA PRO A 306 -7.98 11.95 -10.77
C PRO A 306 -7.28 13.30 -10.53
N HIS A 307 -5.97 13.22 -10.29
CA HIS A 307 -5.07 14.35 -10.09
C HIS A 307 -3.83 14.22 -10.98
N TYR A 308 -3.36 15.35 -11.50
CA TYR A 308 -2.12 15.49 -12.24
C TYR A 308 -0.98 15.91 -11.30
N TYR A 309 0.17 15.24 -11.37
CA TYR A 309 1.35 15.63 -10.59
C TYR A 309 2.19 16.67 -11.33
N ASP A 310 2.26 17.89 -10.80
CA ASP A 310 3.20 18.92 -11.26
C ASP A 310 4.51 18.80 -10.47
N LYS A 311 5.55 18.31 -11.15
CA LYS A 311 6.84 18.01 -10.54
C LYS A 311 7.63 19.26 -10.15
N ASN A 312 7.44 20.37 -10.86
CA ASN A 312 8.18 21.60 -10.58
C ASN A 312 7.81 22.18 -9.22
N ASN A 313 6.56 21.98 -8.81
CA ASN A 313 6.01 22.52 -7.57
C ASN A 313 5.70 21.47 -6.51
N ASP A 314 5.86 20.19 -6.86
CA ASP A 314 5.59 19.06 -5.97
C ASP A 314 4.15 19.11 -5.41
N ILE A 315 3.18 19.26 -6.33
CA ILE A 315 1.73 19.36 -6.05
C ILE A 315 0.91 18.41 -6.93
N PHE A 316 -0.23 17.96 -6.41
CA PHE A 316 -1.18 17.11 -7.11
C PHE A 316 -2.45 17.91 -7.45
N ILE A 317 -2.56 18.34 -8.70
CA ILE A 317 -3.62 19.22 -9.19
C ILE A 317 -4.82 18.38 -9.63
N ILE A 318 -5.98 18.62 -9.03
CA ILE A 318 -7.23 17.92 -9.40
C ILE A 318 -7.65 18.17 -10.87
N MET A 319 -8.19 17.16 -11.55
CA MET A 319 -8.68 17.27 -12.94
C MET A 319 -10.06 17.97 -13.02
N GLU A 320 -10.34 18.77 -14.05
CA GLU A 320 -11.61 19.52 -14.23
C GLU A 320 -12.72 18.67 -14.83
N ASP A 321 -13.98 18.90 -14.43
CA ASP A 321 -15.19 18.29 -15.03
C ASP A 321 -15.25 16.76 -15.09
N GLU A 322 -14.29 16.08 -14.46
CA GLU A 322 -14.28 14.62 -14.39
C GLU A 322 -15.22 14.13 -13.30
N ALA A 323 -15.90 13.02 -13.61
CA ALA A 323 -16.74 12.34 -12.65
C ALA A 323 -15.90 11.91 -11.45
N ASP A 324 -16.39 12.19 -10.25
CA ASP A 324 -15.82 11.65 -9.02
C ASP A 324 -16.31 10.22 -8.83
N ALA A 325 -16.09 9.35 -9.81
CA ALA A 325 -16.50 7.94 -9.79
C ALA A 325 -15.81 7.19 -10.94
N THR A 326 -15.54 5.91 -10.73
CA THR A 326 -14.97 5.05 -11.77
C THR A 326 -16.03 4.59 -12.77
N VAL A 327 -15.58 4.25 -13.97
CA VAL A 327 -16.32 3.60 -15.04
C VAL A 327 -15.69 2.26 -15.40
N ALA A 328 -16.44 1.40 -16.10
CA ALA A 328 -15.90 0.14 -16.61
C ALA A 328 -15.10 0.39 -17.91
N PHE A 329 -13.89 -0.18 -18.00
CA PHE A 329 -13.04 -0.14 -19.17
C PHE A 329 -12.34 -1.49 -19.33
N GLU A 330 -12.48 -2.16 -20.48
CA GLU A 330 -11.81 -3.45 -20.75
C GLU A 330 -11.92 -4.49 -19.60
N SER A 331 -13.11 -4.60 -18.99
CA SER A 331 -13.40 -5.49 -17.85
C SER A 331 -12.70 -5.16 -16.53
N VAL A 332 -12.06 -3.99 -16.42
CA VAL A 332 -11.50 -3.43 -15.17
C VAL A 332 -12.17 -2.10 -14.83
N ASN A 333 -11.94 -1.60 -13.62
CA ASN A 333 -12.39 -0.28 -13.19
C ASN A 333 -11.36 0.78 -13.62
N ALA A 334 -11.83 1.93 -14.06
CA ALA A 334 -10.96 3.03 -14.45
C ALA A 334 -11.61 4.38 -14.19
N ASP A 335 -10.81 5.40 -13.90
CA ASP A 335 -11.24 6.78 -14.01
C ASP A 335 -11.02 7.27 -15.45
N SER A 336 -12.05 7.88 -16.02
CA SER A 336 -11.97 8.48 -17.34
C SER A 336 -11.62 9.96 -17.22
N VAL A 337 -10.71 10.43 -18.06
CA VAL A 337 -10.41 11.87 -18.21
C VAL A 337 -10.49 12.31 -19.66
N GLY A 338 -10.85 13.55 -19.93
CA GLY A 338 -10.84 14.11 -21.28
C GLY A 338 -9.43 14.12 -21.90
N ILE A 339 -9.33 13.91 -23.22
CA ILE A 339 -8.04 13.91 -23.95
C ILE A 339 -7.26 15.25 -23.87
N THR A 340 -7.89 16.32 -23.39
CA THR A 340 -7.23 17.61 -23.17
C THR A 340 -6.47 17.67 -21.85
N LEU A 341 -6.70 16.72 -20.93
CA LEU A 341 -6.19 16.72 -19.56
C LEU A 341 -6.38 18.10 -18.90
N LYS A 342 -7.60 18.62 -18.97
CA LYS A 342 -7.95 19.89 -18.35
C LYS A 342 -7.86 19.74 -16.84
N ARG A 343 -7.03 20.55 -16.20
CA ARG A 343 -6.84 20.59 -14.76
C ARG A 343 -7.82 21.60 -14.20
N GLY A 344 -8.47 21.27 -13.08
CA GLY A 344 -9.49 22.11 -12.46
C GLY A 344 -8.95 23.47 -12.05
N THR A 345 -9.83 24.37 -11.62
CA THR A 345 -9.40 25.63 -11.00
C THR A 345 -8.73 25.34 -9.65
N PHE A 346 -7.50 25.80 -9.43
CA PHE A 346 -6.77 25.60 -8.18
C PHE A 346 -5.98 26.85 -7.76
N TYR A 347 -5.58 26.88 -6.49
CA TYR A 347 -4.89 28.03 -5.93
C TYR A 347 -3.40 27.76 -5.79
N ILE A 348 -2.58 28.76 -6.13
CA ILE A 348 -1.13 28.75 -5.95
C ILE A 348 -0.68 29.96 -5.14
N ARG A 349 0.42 29.81 -4.41
CA ARG A 349 1.03 30.90 -3.65
C ARG A 349 2.34 31.32 -4.29
N PRO A 350 2.70 32.61 -4.21
CA PRO A 350 4.07 33.05 -4.42
C PRO A 350 5.05 32.24 -3.56
N ASN A 351 6.24 31.97 -4.09
CA ASN A 351 7.23 31.10 -3.44
C ASN A 351 8.45 31.86 -2.89
N ALA A 352 8.66 33.10 -3.33
CA ALA A 352 9.77 33.94 -2.89
C ALA A 352 9.46 35.43 -3.08
N THR A 353 10.21 36.26 -2.38
CA THR A 353 10.29 37.69 -2.68
C THR A 353 11.30 37.87 -3.80
N ASN A 354 10.94 38.63 -4.85
CA ASN A 354 11.83 38.89 -5.97
C ASN A 354 13.01 39.77 -5.54
N ALA A 355 14.17 39.59 -6.19
CA ALA A 355 15.37 40.37 -5.92
C ALA A 355 15.21 41.89 -6.15
N ASN A 356 14.26 42.30 -6.99
CA ASN A 356 13.95 43.71 -7.30
C ASN A 356 12.77 44.26 -6.49
N ASN A 357 12.39 43.61 -5.38
CA ASN A 357 11.38 44.12 -4.48
C ASN A 357 11.85 45.41 -3.77
N GLU A 358 10.99 46.42 -3.75
CA GLU A 358 11.29 47.74 -3.18
C GLU A 358 10.67 47.92 -1.78
N TRP A 359 9.68 47.10 -1.42
CA TRP A 359 9.01 47.16 -0.11
C TRP A 359 9.92 46.64 1.01
N SER A 360 10.20 47.51 1.99
CA SER A 360 11.29 47.29 2.96
C SER A 360 10.93 46.46 4.20
N THR A 361 9.64 46.22 4.47
CA THR A 361 9.20 45.55 5.71
C THR A 361 8.69 44.14 5.41
N ASN A 362 9.45 43.11 5.78
CA ASN A 362 9.07 41.69 5.75
C ASN A 362 8.18 41.30 4.53
N PRO A 363 8.69 41.44 3.29
CA PRO A 363 7.89 41.19 2.07
C PRO A 363 7.27 39.79 2.01
N ALA A 364 7.89 38.79 2.65
CA ALA A 364 7.34 37.44 2.79
C ALA A 364 5.98 37.38 3.50
N ASN A 365 5.65 38.36 4.35
CA ASN A 365 4.34 38.46 5.00
C ASN A 365 3.20 38.69 3.99
N SER A 366 3.48 39.02 2.73
CA SER A 366 2.43 39.11 1.70
C SER A 366 1.95 37.74 1.21
N TYR A 367 2.57 36.63 1.62
CA TYR A 367 2.18 35.28 1.17
C TYR A 367 2.43 34.19 2.24
N ASP A 368 2.52 34.56 3.52
CA ASP A 368 2.87 33.68 4.63
C ASP A 368 1.68 32.92 5.25
N THR A 369 0.47 33.12 4.74
CA THR A 369 -0.84 32.61 5.24
C THR A 369 -1.39 33.26 6.51
N ASP A 370 -0.61 34.07 7.23
CA ASP A 370 -1.06 34.73 8.45
C ASP A 370 -1.70 36.09 8.11
N LEU A 371 -3.03 36.14 8.11
CA LEU A 371 -3.77 37.37 7.78
C LEU A 371 -3.63 38.49 8.83
N THR A 372 -2.91 38.27 9.92
CA THR A 372 -2.62 39.28 10.96
C THR A 372 -1.28 39.98 10.74
N THR A 373 -0.37 39.37 9.98
CA THR A 373 0.88 39.99 9.54
C THR A 373 0.67 40.74 8.23
N PHE A 374 1.57 41.66 7.91
CA PHE A 374 1.56 42.37 6.63
C PHE A 374 2.98 42.80 6.24
N THR A 375 3.19 43.00 4.94
CA THR A 375 4.29 43.80 4.41
C THR A 375 3.81 45.22 4.14
N GLN A 376 4.72 46.18 4.16
CA GLN A 376 4.43 47.60 4.02
C GLN A 376 5.40 48.27 3.05
N SER A 377 4.86 49.12 2.18
CA SER A 377 5.63 50.00 1.29
C SER A 377 6.34 51.10 2.07
N ALA A 378 7.31 51.77 1.45
CA ALA A 378 7.78 53.04 1.96
C ALA A 378 6.63 54.07 2.05
N THR A 379 6.75 55.02 2.97
CA THR A 379 5.84 56.18 3.00
C THR A 379 6.22 57.13 1.89
N LEU A 380 5.43 57.17 0.83
CA LEU A 380 5.67 58.01 -0.34
C LEU A 380 4.94 59.35 -0.23
N THR A 381 5.56 60.40 -0.76
CA THR A 381 4.99 61.75 -0.80
C THR A 381 4.93 62.23 -2.24
N ALA A 382 3.75 62.33 -2.84
CA ALA A 382 3.56 63.03 -4.09
C ALA A 382 3.12 64.47 -3.79
N ALA A 383 3.83 65.46 -4.35
CA ALA A 383 3.52 66.86 -4.16
C ALA A 383 3.60 67.61 -5.50
N GLN A 384 2.60 68.44 -5.79
CA GLN A 384 2.49 69.19 -7.03
C GLN A 384 2.18 70.66 -6.72
N THR A 385 2.90 71.56 -7.39
CA THR A 385 2.73 73.02 -7.30
C THR A 385 2.40 73.56 -8.68
N GLY A 386 1.25 74.23 -8.83
CA GLY A 386 0.76 74.69 -10.13
C GLY A 386 0.23 73.56 -11.01
N GLN A 387 -0.43 73.91 -12.12
CA GLN A 387 -1.12 72.97 -13.00
C GLN A 387 -0.21 71.80 -13.41
N GLY A 388 -0.67 70.57 -13.18
CA GLY A 388 0.07 69.35 -13.49
C GLY A 388 -0.23 68.23 -12.51
N SER A 389 0.49 67.12 -12.64
CA SER A 389 0.38 65.94 -11.79
C SER A 389 1.75 65.41 -11.41
N ASN A 390 1.85 64.84 -10.22
CA ASN A 390 3.04 64.15 -9.74
C ASN A 390 2.65 62.79 -9.16
N THR A 391 3.45 61.77 -9.46
CA THR A 391 3.25 60.39 -9.05
C THR A 391 4.54 59.85 -8.48
N ASN A 392 4.47 59.19 -7.32
CA ASN A 392 5.56 58.41 -6.76
C ASN A 392 5.08 56.99 -6.48
N GLU A 393 5.94 56.02 -6.74
CA GLU A 393 5.60 54.59 -6.80
C GLU A 393 6.61 53.76 -6.00
N ASP A 394 6.18 52.60 -5.52
CA ASP A 394 6.99 51.61 -4.81
C ASP A 394 6.43 50.20 -5.09
N TYR A 395 7.29 49.26 -5.47
CA TYR A 395 6.87 47.96 -6.02
C TYR A 395 7.14 46.79 -5.07
N LEU A 396 6.08 46.09 -4.67
CA LEU A 396 6.16 44.76 -4.07
C LEU A 396 6.26 43.74 -5.19
N ARG A 397 7.41 43.06 -5.28
CA ARG A 397 7.64 42.01 -6.28
C ARG A 397 7.81 40.66 -5.62
N ILE A 398 6.97 39.73 -6.01
CA ILE A 398 6.93 38.37 -5.47
C ILE A 398 6.94 37.37 -6.61
N ASP A 399 7.77 36.34 -6.49
CA ASP A 399 7.95 35.32 -7.52
C ASP A 399 6.82 34.31 -7.46
N LEU A 400 6.29 33.95 -8.62
CA LEU A 400 5.28 32.91 -8.74
C LEU A 400 5.91 31.58 -9.16
N PRO A 401 5.36 30.45 -8.67
CA PRO A 401 5.75 29.14 -9.16
C PRO A 401 5.37 28.98 -10.64
N SER A 402 6.24 28.32 -11.40
CA SER A 402 5.98 27.98 -12.79
C SER A 402 5.11 26.73 -12.87
N ILE A 403 3.92 26.81 -13.47
CA ILE A 403 3.05 25.65 -13.67
C ILE A 403 3.22 25.08 -15.08
N ASP A 404 3.30 23.75 -15.20
CA ASP A 404 3.38 23.09 -16.51
C ASP A 404 2.06 23.21 -17.27
N GLY A 405 2.10 23.48 -18.58
CA GLY A 405 0.91 23.56 -19.42
C GLY A 405 0.46 24.99 -19.70
N ARG A 406 -0.71 25.11 -20.33
CA ARG A 406 -1.26 26.39 -20.76
C ARG A 406 -2.35 26.85 -19.81
N ILE A 407 -2.22 28.07 -19.33
CA ILE A 407 -3.20 28.75 -18.50
C ILE A 407 -4.43 29.14 -19.34
N THR A 408 -5.61 28.86 -18.81
CA THR A 408 -6.90 29.25 -19.38
C THR A 408 -7.70 30.19 -18.49
N GLU A 409 -7.29 30.33 -17.23
CA GLU A 409 -7.78 31.33 -16.28
C GLU A 409 -6.63 31.72 -15.36
N PHE A 410 -6.44 33.02 -15.10
CA PHE A 410 -5.42 33.49 -14.17
C PHE A 410 -5.88 34.73 -13.43
N LYS A 411 -6.33 34.53 -12.21
CA LYS A 411 -6.77 35.58 -11.29
C LYS A 411 -5.83 35.68 -10.12
N VAL A 412 -5.66 36.87 -9.58
CA VAL A 412 -4.88 37.11 -8.36
C VAL A 412 -5.80 37.68 -7.32
N HIS A 413 -5.80 37.06 -6.14
CA HIS A 413 -6.48 37.55 -4.96
C HIS A 413 -5.48 38.30 -4.09
N ILE A 414 -5.78 39.56 -3.80
CA ILE A 414 -4.93 40.44 -3.02
C ILE A 414 -5.72 40.95 -1.83
N LYS A 415 -5.19 40.76 -0.62
CA LYS A 415 -5.70 41.39 0.60
C LYS A 415 -4.77 42.52 0.99
N ALA A 416 -5.23 43.75 0.84
CA ALA A 416 -4.41 44.93 1.03
C ALA A 416 -5.18 46.09 1.67
N ASP A 417 -4.43 46.99 2.30
CA ASP A 417 -4.93 48.26 2.80
C ASP A 417 -4.04 49.40 2.33
N VAL A 418 -4.66 50.56 2.11
CA VAL A 418 -3.94 51.82 1.93
C VAL A 418 -4.17 52.71 3.13
N VAL A 419 -3.08 53.29 3.64
CA VAL A 419 -3.12 54.30 4.68
C VAL A 419 -2.70 55.64 4.10
N GLN A 420 -3.61 56.61 4.18
CA GLN A 420 -3.36 57.97 3.77
C GLN A 420 -3.16 58.85 5.01
N THR A 421 -1.96 59.40 5.16
CA THR A 421 -1.54 60.17 6.34
C THR A 421 -1.79 61.67 6.16
N THR A 422 -1.56 62.18 4.94
CA THR A 422 -1.77 63.61 4.61
C THR A 422 -2.39 63.75 3.23
N THR A 423 -3.43 64.60 3.13
CA THR A 423 -4.02 65.04 1.85
C THR A 423 -4.24 66.54 1.86
N THR A 424 -3.77 67.22 0.82
CA THR A 424 -4.00 68.66 0.63
C THR A 424 -4.21 68.94 -0.86
N GLY A 425 -5.00 69.94 -1.23
CA GLY A 425 -5.17 70.41 -2.62
C GLY A 425 -6.37 69.83 -3.37
N ASP A 426 -6.34 69.97 -4.70
CA ASP A 426 -7.45 69.59 -5.61
C ASP A 426 -7.69 68.07 -5.60
N VAL A 427 -6.77 67.29 -6.21
CA VAL A 427 -6.88 65.82 -6.28
C VAL A 427 -5.65 65.18 -5.62
N ALA A 428 -5.87 64.35 -4.61
CA ALA A 428 -4.83 63.61 -3.91
C ALA A 428 -5.28 62.16 -3.67
N ALA A 429 -4.50 61.19 -4.14
CA ALA A 429 -4.85 59.78 -4.06
C ALA A 429 -3.67 58.91 -3.60
N CYS A 430 -3.98 57.88 -2.83
CA CYS A 430 -3.08 56.78 -2.53
C CYS A 430 -3.79 55.49 -2.94
N ALA A 431 -3.11 54.61 -3.66
CA ALA A 431 -3.71 53.39 -4.18
C ALA A 431 -2.69 52.25 -4.30
N ILE A 432 -3.19 51.02 -4.28
CA ILE A 432 -2.45 49.82 -4.66
C ILE A 432 -3.03 49.30 -5.97
N TYR A 433 -2.14 48.96 -6.91
CA TYR A 433 -2.48 48.35 -8.19
C TYR A 433 -1.77 47.00 -8.30
N GLU A 434 -2.39 46.06 -9.01
CA GLU A 434 -1.67 44.97 -9.64
C GLU A 434 -1.16 45.52 -10.99
N SER A 435 0.13 45.45 -11.25
CA SER A 435 0.78 46.12 -12.39
C SER A 435 1.72 45.19 -13.16
N THR A 436 1.50 43.87 -13.11
CA THR A 436 2.34 42.88 -13.81
C THR A 436 2.31 43.09 -15.32
N TYR A 437 1.13 43.40 -15.88
CA TYR A 437 0.95 43.68 -17.30
C TYR A 437 0.41 45.09 -17.56
N SER A 438 -0.70 45.42 -16.92
CA SER A 438 -1.31 46.76 -16.97
C SER A 438 -1.86 47.08 -15.57
N PRO A 439 -1.73 48.33 -15.07
CA PRO A 439 -2.21 48.69 -13.74
C PRO A 439 -3.73 48.48 -13.58
N ILE A 440 -4.13 47.52 -12.75
CA ILE A 440 -5.51 47.28 -12.33
C ILE A 440 -5.64 47.68 -10.86
N SER A 441 -6.57 48.60 -10.56
CA SER A 441 -6.77 49.10 -9.19
C SER A 441 -7.24 47.98 -8.27
N VAL A 442 -6.49 47.73 -7.19
CA VAL A 442 -6.86 46.81 -6.11
C VAL A 442 -7.66 47.57 -5.06
N VAL A 443 -6.99 48.52 -4.38
CA VAL A 443 -7.59 49.36 -3.35
C VAL A 443 -7.12 50.80 -3.53
N SER A 444 -8.03 51.76 -3.44
CA SER A 444 -7.70 53.17 -3.56
C SER A 444 -8.40 54.06 -2.53
N ARG A 445 -7.74 55.17 -2.20
CA ARG A 445 -8.22 56.24 -1.33
C ARG A 445 -8.00 57.57 -2.05
N ILE A 446 -9.08 58.19 -2.50
CA ILE A 446 -9.06 59.49 -3.20
C ILE A 446 -9.70 60.54 -2.28
N SER A 447 -9.02 61.66 -2.06
CA SER A 447 -9.59 62.85 -1.46
C SER A 447 -9.71 63.96 -2.50
N ASN A 448 -10.88 64.60 -2.52
CA ASN A 448 -11.21 65.72 -3.40
C ASN A 448 -11.66 66.89 -2.50
N GLY A 449 -10.72 67.56 -1.82
CA GLY A 449 -11.02 68.67 -0.90
C GLY A 449 -10.02 68.92 0.24
N THR A 450 -10.06 70.13 0.79
CA THR A 450 -9.07 70.74 1.71
C THR A 450 -9.08 70.27 3.18
N THR A 451 -9.63 69.09 3.50
CA THR A 451 -9.67 68.61 4.90
C THR A 451 -8.91 67.28 5.05
N SER A 452 -7.80 67.31 5.79
CA SER A 452 -7.06 66.11 6.22
C SER A 452 -7.98 65.17 7.01
N THR A 453 -8.34 64.05 6.41
CA THR A 453 -8.93 62.91 7.10
C THR A 453 -7.96 61.73 7.00
N SER A 454 -7.34 61.38 8.12
CA SER A 454 -6.63 60.11 8.29
C SER A 454 -7.66 59.00 8.53
N GLY A 455 -7.62 57.94 7.73
CA GLY A 455 -8.53 56.80 7.86
C GLY A 455 -8.13 55.62 6.99
N ALA A 456 -8.06 54.42 7.57
CA ALA A 456 -7.60 53.20 6.92
C ALA A 456 -8.56 52.70 5.83
N GLY A 457 -7.98 52.15 4.77
CA GLY A 457 -8.54 51.33 3.70
C GLY A 457 -9.62 50.32 4.09
N ALA A 458 -9.40 49.51 5.12
CA ALA A 458 -10.26 48.41 5.55
C ALA A 458 -10.92 47.61 4.41
N GLY A 459 -10.10 47.06 3.51
CA GLY A 459 -10.49 45.90 2.72
C GLY A 459 -10.39 44.65 3.60
N SER A 460 -11.44 44.32 4.37
CA SER A 460 -11.43 43.08 5.18
C SER A 460 -11.49 41.80 4.33
N ALA A 461 -11.89 41.92 3.05
CA ALA A 461 -12.00 40.87 2.05
C ALA A 461 -10.84 40.93 1.03
N TYR A 462 -10.70 39.87 0.22
CA TYR A 462 -9.78 39.86 -0.92
C TYR A 462 -10.40 40.60 -2.11
N ASP A 463 -9.57 41.35 -2.83
CA ASP A 463 -9.89 41.87 -4.16
C ASP A 463 -9.36 40.88 -5.22
N GLU A 464 -10.19 40.56 -6.21
CA GLU A 464 -9.86 39.69 -7.34
C GLU A 464 -9.44 40.53 -8.55
N VAL A 465 -8.29 40.20 -9.14
CA VAL A 465 -7.76 40.83 -10.36
C VAL A 465 -7.55 39.77 -11.42
N ASP A 466 -8.20 39.89 -12.58
CA ASP A 466 -7.95 39.02 -13.73
C ASP A 466 -6.70 39.48 -14.51
N LEU A 467 -5.67 38.64 -14.49
CA LEU A 467 -4.40 38.89 -15.18
C LEU A 467 -4.32 38.22 -16.54
N LEU A 468 -5.19 37.27 -16.87
CA LEU A 468 -5.17 36.65 -18.19
C LEU A 468 -5.57 37.68 -19.26
N THR A 469 -6.60 38.49 -19.00
CA THR A 469 -7.00 39.57 -19.90
C THR A 469 -5.88 40.60 -20.09
N GLY A 470 -5.19 40.97 -19.00
CA GLY A 470 -4.03 41.88 -19.06
C GLY A 470 -2.87 41.30 -19.87
N TYR A 471 -2.58 40.01 -19.71
CA TYR A 471 -1.59 39.29 -20.49
C TYR A 471 -1.93 39.27 -21.98
N GLU A 472 -3.16 38.93 -22.34
CA GLU A 472 -3.61 38.85 -23.73
C GLU A 472 -3.48 40.20 -24.46
N ASN A 473 -3.78 41.29 -23.76
CA ASN A 473 -3.74 42.64 -24.34
C ASN A 473 -2.32 43.26 -24.36
N ALA A 474 -1.35 42.68 -23.65
CA ALA A 474 0.02 43.21 -23.59
C ALA A 474 0.84 42.98 -24.87
N PHE A 475 0.32 42.21 -25.83
CA PHE A 475 1.00 41.82 -27.07
C PHE A 475 0.31 42.37 -28.31
N ASP A 476 -0.06 43.65 -28.27
CA ASP A 476 -0.33 44.42 -29.47
C ASP A 476 0.93 44.42 -30.36
N ILE A 477 0.75 44.03 -31.62
CA ILE A 477 1.82 43.96 -32.62
C ILE A 477 1.81 45.16 -33.59
N GLY A 478 0.88 46.11 -33.37
CA GLY A 478 0.68 47.29 -34.20
C GLY A 478 0.19 46.95 -35.61
N ALA A 479 -0.65 45.92 -35.73
CA ALA A 479 -1.28 45.50 -36.97
C ALA A 479 -2.79 45.52 -36.80
N ASP A 480 -3.49 46.08 -37.79
CA ASP A 480 -4.93 46.33 -37.69
C ASP A 480 -5.68 45.55 -38.77
N VAL A 481 -6.98 45.36 -38.54
CA VAL A 481 -7.91 44.82 -39.55
C VAL A 481 -8.07 45.86 -40.67
N SER A 482 -7.66 45.51 -41.88
CA SER A 482 -7.64 46.45 -43.03
C SER A 482 -8.99 46.71 -43.71
N SER A 483 -10.02 45.97 -43.29
CA SER A 483 -11.42 46.22 -43.64
C SER A 483 -12.36 45.44 -42.73
N ALA A 484 -13.50 46.02 -42.39
CA ALA A 484 -14.48 45.42 -41.47
C ALA A 484 -14.84 43.95 -41.83
N ILE A 485 -14.78 43.08 -40.83
CA ILE A 485 -15.20 41.68 -40.94
C ILE A 485 -16.73 41.63 -40.75
N SER A 486 -17.45 41.60 -41.87
CA SER A 486 -18.91 41.81 -41.89
C SER A 486 -19.76 40.58 -41.55
N THR A 487 -19.18 39.37 -41.45
CA THR A 487 -19.94 38.16 -41.06
C THR A 487 -19.12 37.21 -40.19
N THR A 488 -19.81 36.34 -39.44
CA THR A 488 -19.22 35.31 -38.58
C THR A 488 -18.69 34.07 -39.34
N THR A 489 -18.87 34.03 -40.67
CA THR A 489 -18.53 32.85 -41.50
C THR A 489 -17.32 33.04 -42.40
N VAL A 490 -16.83 34.28 -42.54
CA VAL A 490 -15.63 34.58 -43.34
C VAL A 490 -14.42 33.86 -42.73
N LYS A 491 -13.61 33.20 -43.56
CA LYS A 491 -12.38 32.48 -43.13
C LYS A 491 -11.08 33.19 -43.50
N THR A 492 -11.19 34.36 -44.12
CA THR A 492 -10.06 35.16 -44.59
C THR A 492 -10.19 36.58 -44.08
N ILE A 493 -9.15 37.11 -43.47
CA ILE A 493 -9.14 38.45 -42.86
C ILE A 493 -8.07 39.27 -43.54
N GLY A 494 -8.43 40.46 -44.02
CA GLY A 494 -7.47 41.43 -44.49
C GLY A 494 -6.78 42.10 -43.30
N VAL A 495 -5.47 42.29 -43.38
CA VAL A 495 -4.66 42.98 -42.37
C VAL A 495 -3.74 44.01 -43.01
N ASP A 496 -3.42 45.08 -42.28
CA ASP A 496 -2.60 46.18 -42.81
C ASP A 496 -1.13 45.82 -43.03
N ASP A 497 -0.59 44.88 -42.24
CA ASP A 497 0.75 44.31 -42.41
C ASP A 497 0.76 42.81 -42.07
N GLY A 498 0.71 41.96 -43.09
CA GLY A 498 0.74 40.51 -42.93
C GLY A 498 2.08 39.98 -42.43
N THR A 499 3.17 40.73 -42.55
CA THR A 499 4.53 40.27 -42.21
C THR A 499 4.75 40.11 -40.70
N LYS A 500 3.82 40.63 -39.89
CA LYS A 500 3.79 40.48 -38.43
C LYS A 500 3.34 39.09 -37.97
N PHE A 501 2.79 38.29 -38.87
CA PHE A 501 2.19 37.00 -38.56
C PHE A 501 3.02 35.84 -39.12
N THR A 502 2.96 34.71 -38.43
CA THR A 502 3.41 33.40 -38.90
C THR A 502 2.26 32.40 -38.88
N VAL A 503 2.28 31.42 -39.78
CA VAL A 503 1.29 30.33 -39.75
C VAL A 503 1.43 29.58 -38.43
N GLY A 504 0.32 29.37 -37.74
CA GLY A 504 0.26 28.84 -36.38
C GLY A 504 0.09 29.90 -35.29
N ASP A 505 0.15 31.20 -35.63
CA ASP A 505 -0.11 32.25 -34.67
C ASP A 505 -1.55 32.25 -34.18
N LEU A 506 -1.71 32.43 -32.87
CA LEU A 506 -2.99 32.76 -32.24
C LEU A 506 -3.14 34.27 -32.19
N ILE A 507 -4.24 34.77 -32.73
CA ILE A 507 -4.55 36.19 -32.75
C ILE A 507 -5.87 36.47 -32.05
N LYS A 508 -6.03 37.69 -31.55
CA LYS A 508 -7.27 38.18 -30.93
C LYS A 508 -7.67 39.51 -31.55
N ILE A 509 -8.96 39.66 -31.84
CA ILE A 509 -9.60 40.90 -32.28
C ILE A 509 -10.88 41.02 -31.45
N ASP A 510 -11.06 42.14 -30.75
CA ASP A 510 -12.07 42.26 -29.69
C ASP A 510 -11.98 41.06 -28.70
N ASP A 511 -13.08 40.34 -28.50
CA ASP A 511 -13.14 39.11 -27.70
C ASP A 511 -12.97 37.82 -28.51
N GLU A 512 -12.87 37.91 -29.85
CA GLU A 512 -12.69 36.74 -30.71
C GLU A 512 -11.22 36.34 -30.80
N LYS A 513 -10.97 35.05 -30.60
CA LYS A 513 -9.66 34.42 -30.79
C LYS A 513 -9.68 33.58 -32.07
N MET A 514 -8.60 33.64 -32.86
CA MET A 514 -8.52 32.97 -34.15
C MET A 514 -7.13 32.38 -34.40
N LEU A 515 -7.05 31.21 -35.05
CA LEU A 515 -5.78 30.58 -35.43
C LEU A 515 -5.45 30.89 -36.89
N VAL A 516 -4.25 31.43 -37.15
CA VAL A 516 -3.75 31.69 -38.51
C VAL A 516 -3.29 30.38 -39.15
N SER A 517 -3.98 29.95 -40.21
CA SER A 517 -3.73 28.70 -40.94
C SER A 517 -2.97 28.88 -42.25
N ALA A 518 -3.02 30.06 -42.85
CA ALA A 518 -2.22 30.43 -44.01
C ALA A 518 -2.11 31.96 -44.09
N ILE A 519 -1.09 32.45 -44.79
CA ILE A 519 -0.87 33.89 -45.02
C ILE A 519 -0.64 34.09 -46.51
N ASN A 520 -1.31 35.08 -47.09
CA ASN A 520 -1.15 35.47 -48.48
C ASN A 520 -0.66 36.91 -48.59
N PHE A 521 0.62 37.06 -48.98
CA PHE A 521 1.30 38.35 -49.20
C PHE A 521 1.16 38.90 -50.64
N THR A 522 0.35 38.25 -51.48
CA THR A 522 0.23 38.61 -52.91
C THR A 522 -0.98 39.51 -53.21
N THR A 523 -1.73 39.89 -52.17
CA THR A 523 -2.90 40.77 -52.24
C THR A 523 -2.63 42.08 -51.49
N THR A 524 -3.35 43.14 -51.80
CA THR A 524 -3.34 44.39 -51.00
C THR A 524 -4.78 44.69 -50.60
N PRO A 525 -5.14 44.62 -49.32
CA PRO A 525 -4.29 44.30 -48.15
C PRO A 525 -3.82 42.83 -48.10
N ASP A 526 -2.84 42.54 -47.24
CA ASP A 526 -2.39 41.16 -46.97
C ASP A 526 -3.55 40.36 -46.35
N VAL A 527 -3.64 39.05 -46.63
CA VAL A 527 -4.78 38.23 -46.18
C VAL A 527 -4.33 37.04 -45.33
N LEU A 528 -4.88 36.94 -44.11
CA LEU A 528 -4.76 35.78 -43.24
C LEU A 528 -5.92 34.81 -43.50
N THR A 529 -5.63 33.52 -43.69
CA THR A 529 -6.67 32.48 -43.59
C THR A 529 -6.73 31.98 -42.16
N VAL A 530 -7.91 32.00 -41.55
CA VAL A 530 -8.07 31.74 -40.11
C VAL A 530 -9.12 30.68 -39.80
N HIS A 531 -8.91 29.99 -38.67
CA HIS A 531 -9.97 29.29 -37.95
C HIS A 531 -10.53 30.21 -36.87
N ARG A 532 -11.82 30.47 -36.96
CA ARG A 532 -12.54 31.46 -36.14
C ARG A 532 -13.26 30.85 -34.97
N GLY A 533 -13.63 31.68 -33.99
CA GLY A 533 -14.24 31.22 -32.74
C GLY A 533 -13.35 30.20 -32.02
N TYR A 534 -12.04 30.41 -32.07
CA TYR A 534 -11.05 29.50 -31.52
C TYR A 534 -11.02 29.65 -29.99
N TYR A 535 -10.65 28.59 -29.25
CA TYR A 535 -10.62 28.58 -27.78
C TYR A 535 -11.89 29.07 -27.07
N ASN A 536 -13.05 28.54 -27.45
CA ASN A 536 -14.36 28.92 -26.89
C ASN A 536 -14.72 30.41 -27.03
N SER A 537 -13.96 31.17 -27.83
CA SER A 537 -14.44 32.45 -28.30
C SER A 537 -15.53 32.24 -29.35
N THR A 538 -16.40 33.23 -29.52
CA THR A 538 -17.47 33.16 -30.52
C THR A 538 -17.06 33.97 -31.75
N ALA A 539 -17.25 33.41 -32.93
CA ALA A 539 -17.02 34.15 -34.17
C ALA A 539 -17.92 35.39 -34.23
N ALA A 540 -17.33 36.58 -34.42
CA ALA A 540 -17.99 37.87 -34.29
C ALA A 540 -17.93 38.69 -35.60
N THR A 541 -18.27 39.97 -35.54
CA THR A 541 -17.98 40.93 -36.61
C THR A 541 -17.06 41.99 -36.01
N HIS A 542 -16.12 42.50 -36.80
CA HIS A 542 -15.12 43.46 -36.34
C HIS A 542 -15.12 44.70 -37.21
N SER A 543 -14.88 45.86 -36.61
CA SER A 543 -14.79 47.12 -37.34
C SER A 543 -13.54 47.19 -38.22
N ASP A 544 -13.48 48.20 -39.08
CA ASP A 544 -12.26 48.57 -39.78
C ASP A 544 -11.28 49.26 -38.81
N ASN A 545 -9.98 48.98 -38.96
CA ASN A 545 -8.89 49.41 -38.07
C ASN A 545 -9.03 48.93 -36.61
N GLU A 546 -9.66 47.78 -36.36
CA GLU A 546 -9.56 47.14 -35.04
C GLU A 546 -8.16 46.55 -34.85
N ASP A 547 -7.58 46.74 -33.66
CA ASP A 547 -6.26 46.22 -33.30
C ASP A 547 -6.25 44.68 -33.32
N ILE A 548 -5.15 44.11 -33.81
CA ILE A 548 -4.90 42.66 -33.77
C ILE A 548 -3.80 42.37 -32.76
N TYR A 549 -4.15 41.61 -31.72
CA TYR A 549 -3.23 41.18 -30.68
C TYR A 549 -2.67 39.80 -31.03
N LYS A 550 -1.36 39.61 -30.91
CA LYS A 550 -0.72 38.28 -31.05
C LYS A 550 -0.64 37.62 -29.68
N LEU A 551 -1.49 36.64 -29.44
CA LEU A 551 -1.56 35.98 -28.14
C LEU A 551 -0.37 35.00 -27.98
N PRO A 552 0.46 35.14 -26.94
CA PRO A 552 1.45 34.14 -26.59
C PRO A 552 0.81 33.00 -25.79
N ASP A 553 1.60 31.97 -25.48
CA ASP A 553 1.12 30.88 -24.62
C ASP A 553 0.97 31.45 -23.22
N ALA A 554 -0.26 31.52 -22.72
CA ALA A 554 -0.51 31.94 -21.37
C ALA A 554 0.23 31.00 -20.40
N THR A 555 1.41 31.44 -19.97
CA THR A 555 2.22 30.84 -18.93
C THR A 555 2.15 31.71 -17.69
N THR A 556 2.37 31.13 -16.52
CA THR A 556 2.48 31.91 -15.29
C THR A 556 3.57 32.99 -15.45
N PRO A 557 3.31 34.27 -15.14
CA PRO A 557 4.38 35.26 -15.09
C PRO A 557 5.43 34.84 -14.05
N ALA A 558 6.69 35.19 -14.30
CA ALA A 558 7.77 34.88 -13.37
C ALA A 558 7.60 35.55 -11.99
N PHE A 559 6.95 36.71 -11.96
CA PHE A 559 6.65 37.47 -10.75
C PHE A 559 5.35 38.25 -10.89
N LEU A 560 4.72 38.57 -9.75
CA LEU A 560 3.67 39.57 -9.63
C LEU A 560 4.26 40.92 -9.21
N ASN A 561 3.71 42.01 -9.74
CA ASN A 561 4.14 43.37 -9.48
C ASN A 561 3.01 44.18 -8.83
N ILE A 562 3.00 44.23 -7.50
CA ILE A 562 2.01 44.99 -6.74
C ILE A 562 2.57 46.38 -6.47
N GLU A 563 1.98 47.39 -7.11
CA GLU A 563 2.44 48.76 -7.07
C GLU A 563 1.67 49.56 -6.02
N TYR A 564 2.37 50.19 -5.07
CA TYR A 564 1.81 51.28 -4.29
C TYR A 564 2.09 52.62 -4.98
N ARG A 565 1.04 53.42 -5.20
CA ARG A 565 1.13 54.72 -5.86
C ARG A 565 0.58 55.83 -4.98
N SER A 566 1.36 56.89 -4.81
CA SER A 566 0.90 58.18 -4.29
C SER A 566 0.81 59.18 -5.44
N TYR A 567 -0.32 59.89 -5.56
CA TYR A 567 -0.64 60.77 -6.67
C TYR A 567 -1.18 62.12 -6.18
N ALA A 568 -0.67 63.20 -6.74
CA ALA A 568 -1.15 64.55 -6.47
C ALA A 568 -1.30 65.34 -7.77
N GLN A 569 -2.45 66.00 -7.96
CA GLN A 569 -2.73 66.81 -9.14
C GLN A 569 -3.37 68.14 -8.75
N VAL A 570 -2.92 69.19 -9.45
CA VAL A 570 -3.48 70.54 -9.38
C VAL A 570 -4.12 70.84 -10.73
N ILE A 571 -5.41 71.18 -10.74
CA ILE A 571 -6.19 71.32 -11.98
C ILE A 571 -5.95 72.69 -12.61
N VAL A 572 -5.90 73.74 -11.79
CA VAL A 572 -5.81 75.13 -12.27
C VAL A 572 -4.64 75.88 -11.63
N SER A 573 -4.64 76.01 -10.30
CA SER A 573 -3.56 76.69 -9.56
C SER A 573 -3.66 76.35 -8.07
N GLY A 574 -2.55 76.12 -7.40
CA GLY A 574 -2.52 75.72 -5.99
C GLY A 574 -1.45 74.68 -5.73
N ASN A 575 -1.55 74.01 -4.58
CA ASN A 575 -0.68 72.92 -4.20
C ASN A 575 -1.53 71.69 -3.90
N ALA A 576 -1.12 70.52 -4.41
CA ALA A 576 -1.68 69.24 -4.04
C ALA A 576 -0.62 68.35 -3.42
N GLN A 577 -0.99 67.57 -2.42
CA GLN A 577 -0.08 66.64 -1.75
C GLN A 577 -0.84 65.40 -1.28
N ALA A 578 -0.27 64.22 -1.57
CA ALA A 578 -0.68 62.93 -1.05
C ALA A 578 0.52 62.27 -0.33
N ILE A 579 0.34 61.92 0.94
CA ILE A 579 1.32 61.17 1.73
C ILE A 579 0.64 59.93 2.31
N GLY A 580 1.24 58.77 2.12
CA GLY A 580 0.71 57.51 2.62
C GLY A 580 1.62 56.34 2.34
N TYR A 581 1.15 55.15 2.71
CA TYR A 581 1.80 53.87 2.42
C TYR A 581 0.76 52.77 2.19
N GLY A 582 1.16 51.71 1.50
CA GLY A 582 0.40 50.49 1.31
C GLY A 582 0.74 49.43 2.35
N LYS A 583 -0.21 48.54 2.62
CA LYS A 583 -0.04 47.29 3.36
C LYS A 583 -0.61 46.14 2.55
N VAL A 584 0.09 45.02 2.51
CA VAL A 584 -0.39 43.77 1.88
C VAL A 584 -0.30 42.66 2.91
N TYR A 585 -1.43 42.00 3.14
CA TYR A 585 -1.61 40.94 4.14
C TYR A 585 -1.52 39.55 3.53
N ASP A 586 -2.02 39.36 2.31
CA ASP A 586 -1.95 38.06 1.64
C ASP A 586 -2.15 38.22 0.12
N VAL A 587 -1.49 37.36 -0.65
CA VAL A 587 -1.54 37.29 -2.10
C VAL A 587 -1.48 35.82 -2.51
N TYR A 588 -2.41 35.41 -3.36
CA TYR A 588 -2.36 34.12 -4.04
C TYR A 588 -3.04 34.21 -5.41
N ALA A 589 -2.74 33.28 -6.29
CA ALA A 589 -3.38 33.20 -7.60
C ALA A 589 -4.33 32.02 -7.69
N ILE A 590 -5.38 32.18 -8.49
CA ILE A 590 -6.37 31.18 -8.89
C ILE A 590 -6.14 30.90 -10.37
N ILE A 591 -5.84 29.65 -10.69
CA ILE A 591 -5.40 29.25 -12.04
C ILE A 591 -6.19 28.04 -12.51
N THR A 592 -6.53 28.03 -13.79
CA THR A 592 -7.02 26.85 -14.51
C THR A 592 -6.05 26.55 -15.66
N VAL A 593 -5.68 25.28 -15.85
CA VAL A 593 -4.61 24.88 -16.79
C VAL A 593 -5.04 23.72 -17.66
N GLU A 594 -4.65 23.72 -18.93
CA GLU A 594 -4.85 22.61 -19.87
C GLU A 594 -3.52 22.23 -20.56
N ASN A 595 -3.49 21.08 -21.23
CA ASN A 595 -2.36 20.79 -22.11
C ASN A 595 -2.35 21.73 -23.32
N ASP A 596 -1.18 22.19 -23.73
CA ASP A 596 -1.03 23.03 -24.92
C ASP A 596 -1.15 22.21 -26.22
N ARG A 597 -2.36 22.16 -26.75
CA ARG A 597 -2.67 21.38 -27.96
C ARG A 597 -2.33 22.09 -29.27
N VAL A 598 -2.06 23.39 -29.22
CA VAL A 598 -2.17 24.25 -30.41
C VAL A 598 -0.83 24.51 -31.06
N LYS A 599 0.25 24.49 -30.28
CA LYS A 599 1.61 24.46 -30.84
C LYS A 599 2.14 23.06 -31.09
N GLU A 600 1.57 22.05 -30.44
CA GLU A 600 2.02 20.65 -30.59
C GLU A 600 0.89 19.65 -30.92
N PRO A 601 0.20 19.79 -32.07
CA PRO A 601 -0.91 18.90 -32.43
C PRO A 601 -0.50 17.41 -32.55
N THR A 602 0.73 17.13 -33.01
CA THR A 602 1.31 15.78 -33.04
C THR A 602 1.72 15.32 -31.63
N ALA A 603 2.22 16.24 -30.80
CA ALA A 603 2.61 15.91 -29.44
C ALA A 603 1.43 15.78 -28.49
N THR A 604 0.21 16.23 -28.83
CA THR A 604 -0.98 16.06 -27.98
C THR A 604 -1.42 14.60 -27.88
N ALA A 605 -1.39 13.87 -29.00
CA ALA A 605 -1.57 12.42 -28.99
C ALA A 605 -0.42 11.75 -28.23
N ASP A 606 0.82 12.27 -28.39
CA ASP A 606 1.97 11.80 -27.63
C ASP A 606 1.87 12.14 -26.12
N ILE A 607 1.30 13.27 -25.71
CA ILE A 607 1.20 13.74 -24.31
C ILE A 607 0.17 12.91 -23.56
N ALA A 608 -0.99 12.63 -24.17
CA ALA A 608 -1.94 11.65 -23.66
C ALA A 608 -1.29 10.27 -23.42
N THR A 609 -0.33 9.89 -24.27
CA THR A 609 0.46 8.66 -24.06
C THR A 609 1.69 8.83 -23.17
N LYS A 610 2.17 10.05 -22.88
CA LYS A 610 3.33 10.33 -22.01
C LYS A 610 2.95 10.47 -20.54
N THR A 611 1.74 10.95 -20.24
CA THR A 611 1.20 10.94 -18.86
C THR A 611 0.81 9.50 -18.50
N LYS A 612 1.81 8.75 -18.04
CA LYS A 612 1.67 7.32 -17.69
C LYS A 612 0.84 7.08 -16.44
N GLU A 613 0.75 8.08 -15.58
CA GLU A 613 0.08 7.99 -14.29
C GLU A 613 -0.72 9.28 -14.03
N LEU A 614 -1.93 9.11 -13.51
CA LEU A 614 -2.60 10.12 -12.70
C LEU A 614 -2.65 9.63 -11.26
N TYR A 615 -3.20 10.43 -10.34
CA TYR A 615 -3.20 10.11 -8.92
C TYR A 615 -4.61 10.21 -8.33
N CYS A 616 -4.94 9.27 -7.46
CA CYS A 616 -6.25 9.13 -6.86
C CYS A 616 -6.18 9.27 -5.34
N GLY A 617 -7.21 9.90 -4.78
CA GLY A 617 -7.35 10.11 -3.34
C GLY A 617 -8.41 9.23 -2.69
N GLY A 618 -8.97 8.25 -3.39
CA GLY A 618 -10.00 7.36 -2.86
C GLY A 618 -9.42 6.21 -2.04
N ASP A 619 -10.12 5.73 -1.01
CA ASP A 619 -9.58 4.67 -0.15
C ASP A 619 -9.29 3.37 -0.89
N GLY A 620 -8.31 2.60 -0.41
CA GLY A 620 -7.89 1.33 -1.00
C GLY A 620 -8.92 0.19 -0.89
N LEU A 621 -8.45 -1.05 -1.07
CA LEU A 621 -9.27 -2.25 -1.01
C LEU A 621 -9.97 -2.43 0.34
N THR A 622 -11.14 -3.06 0.31
CA THR A 622 -11.95 -3.41 1.49
C THR A 622 -11.70 -4.86 1.92
N GLU A 623 -12.04 -5.21 3.15
CA GLU A 623 -11.85 -6.56 3.71
C GLU A 623 -12.55 -7.69 2.92
N SER A 624 -11.88 -8.83 2.76
CA SER A 624 -12.41 -10.03 2.06
C SER A 624 -13.03 -11.08 2.98
N TRP A 625 -12.88 -11.00 4.31
CA TRP A 625 -13.32 -12.07 5.23
C TRP A 625 -14.78 -11.94 5.72
N SER A 626 -15.32 -10.73 5.79
CA SER A 626 -16.67 -10.46 6.33
C SER A 626 -17.68 -10.01 5.26
N GLY A 627 -17.20 -9.65 4.06
CA GLY A 627 -17.99 -8.91 3.06
C GLY A 627 -18.25 -7.45 3.42
N GLY A 628 -17.54 -6.89 4.41
CA GLY A 628 -17.65 -5.49 4.81
C GLY A 628 -17.18 -4.51 3.73
N SER A 629 -17.73 -3.30 3.76
CA SER A 629 -17.39 -2.22 2.83
C SER A 629 -16.37 -1.23 3.40
N ALA A 630 -15.84 -1.47 4.60
CA ALA A 630 -14.83 -0.63 5.20
C ALA A 630 -13.48 -0.83 4.51
N ALA A 631 -12.78 0.27 4.24
CA ALA A 631 -11.41 0.22 3.75
C ALA A 631 -10.50 -0.40 4.80
N ILE A 632 -9.53 -1.19 4.33
CA ILE A 632 -8.45 -1.71 5.18
C ILE A 632 -7.52 -0.56 5.56
N GLN A 633 -7.35 -0.33 6.86
CA GLN A 633 -6.61 0.83 7.38
C GLN A 633 -5.25 0.46 7.95
N TYR A 634 -5.02 -0.81 8.28
CA TYR A 634 -3.85 -1.25 9.02
C TYR A 634 -3.11 -2.40 8.30
N GLY A 635 -1.81 -2.56 8.59
CA GLY A 635 -0.99 -3.53 7.88
C GLY A 635 -1.32 -5.00 8.17
N HIS A 636 -1.76 -5.34 9.38
CA HIS A 636 -2.18 -6.71 9.72
C HIS A 636 -3.50 -7.10 9.02
N GLU A 637 -4.39 -6.14 8.79
CA GLU A 637 -5.60 -6.32 7.98
C GLU A 637 -5.26 -6.53 6.51
N ALA A 638 -4.35 -5.73 5.94
CA ALA A 638 -3.87 -5.91 4.58
C ALA A 638 -3.20 -7.28 4.39
N HIS A 639 -2.40 -7.72 5.36
CA HIS A 639 -1.77 -9.04 5.35
C HIS A 639 -2.81 -10.16 5.29
N ARG A 640 -3.83 -10.11 6.16
CA ARG A 640 -4.92 -11.10 6.17
C ARG A 640 -5.72 -11.09 4.86
N ASP A 641 -6.05 -9.90 4.33
CA ASP A 641 -6.76 -9.78 3.06
C ASP A 641 -5.95 -10.37 1.90
N MET A 642 -4.65 -10.10 1.84
CA MET A 642 -3.79 -10.63 0.79
C MET A 642 -3.68 -12.16 0.83
N LEU A 643 -3.64 -12.76 2.03
CA LEU A 643 -3.67 -14.21 2.20
C LEU A 643 -4.96 -14.81 1.64
N ILE A 644 -6.10 -14.20 1.92
CA ILE A 644 -7.41 -14.69 1.45
C ILE A 644 -7.55 -14.47 -0.05
N ARG A 645 -7.41 -13.21 -0.49
CA ARG A 645 -7.71 -12.76 -1.85
C ARG A 645 -6.79 -13.34 -2.90
N TYR A 646 -5.49 -13.47 -2.59
CA TYR A 646 -4.48 -13.86 -3.58
C TYR A 646 -3.86 -15.23 -3.34
N ALA A 647 -3.94 -15.76 -2.11
CA ALA A 647 -3.36 -17.05 -1.76
C ALA A 647 -4.40 -18.15 -1.50
N GLY A 648 -5.71 -17.83 -1.56
CA GLY A 648 -6.78 -18.79 -1.31
C GLY A 648 -6.84 -19.27 0.15
N TYR A 649 -6.33 -18.47 1.09
CA TYR A 649 -6.39 -18.80 2.50
C TYR A 649 -7.81 -18.68 3.06
N THR A 650 -8.10 -19.41 4.14
CA THR A 650 -9.41 -19.40 4.79
C THR A 650 -9.78 -18.03 5.35
N THR A 651 -11.09 -17.73 5.40
CA THR A 651 -11.62 -16.53 6.05
C THR A 651 -11.62 -16.63 7.59
N THR A 652 -11.42 -17.82 8.15
CA THR A 652 -11.25 -18.04 9.59
C THR A 652 -10.07 -17.21 10.11
N ALA A 653 -10.28 -16.52 11.23
CA ALA A 653 -9.24 -15.69 11.82
C ALA A 653 -8.05 -16.56 12.28
N PRO A 654 -6.80 -16.14 12.01
CA PRO A 654 -5.63 -16.78 12.59
C PRO A 654 -5.66 -16.72 14.13
N GLU A 655 -4.97 -17.66 14.77
CA GLU A 655 -4.72 -17.61 16.20
C GLU A 655 -4.04 -16.29 16.60
N ASN A 656 -4.43 -15.76 17.76
CA ASN A 656 -4.01 -14.45 18.30
C ASN A 656 -4.44 -13.21 17.50
N TRP A 657 -5.31 -13.33 16.50
CA TRP A 657 -5.81 -12.20 15.72
C TRP A 657 -6.35 -11.05 16.58
N SER A 658 -7.21 -11.33 17.56
CA SER A 658 -7.85 -10.29 18.38
C SER A 658 -6.85 -9.47 19.20
N ALA A 659 -5.79 -10.11 19.70
CA ALA A 659 -4.74 -9.43 20.46
C ALA A 659 -3.94 -8.50 19.54
N LEU A 660 -3.45 -9.02 18.40
CA LEU A 660 -2.73 -8.21 17.41
C LEU A 660 -3.60 -7.05 16.89
N ASN A 661 -4.87 -7.32 16.60
CA ASN A 661 -5.77 -6.30 16.07
C ASN A 661 -5.94 -5.14 17.05
N THR A 662 -6.00 -5.42 18.35
CA THR A 662 -6.06 -4.38 19.39
C THR A 662 -4.79 -3.51 19.36
N ASP A 663 -3.63 -4.13 19.28
CA ASP A 663 -2.33 -3.45 19.34
C ASP A 663 -1.91 -2.76 18.03
N ARG A 664 -2.60 -3.04 16.92
CA ARG A 664 -2.30 -2.49 15.60
C ARG A 664 -3.41 -1.63 15.01
N SER A 665 -4.57 -1.56 15.63
CA SER A 665 -5.65 -0.64 15.22
C SER A 665 -5.47 0.77 15.80
N LEU A 666 -4.26 1.33 15.67
CA LEU A 666 -3.89 2.66 16.17
C LEU A 666 -3.45 3.55 15.01
N ALA A 667 -3.60 4.87 15.15
CA ALA A 667 -3.19 5.83 14.12
C ALA A 667 -1.70 5.71 13.73
N THR A 668 -0.85 5.26 14.65
CA THR A 668 0.58 5.00 14.49
C THR A 668 0.93 3.71 13.74
N TRP A 669 -0.07 2.94 13.34
CA TRP A 669 0.06 1.70 12.55
C TRP A 669 -0.80 1.73 11.29
N LYS A 670 -1.18 2.91 10.79
CA LYS A 670 -1.91 3.03 9.52
C LYS A 670 -1.03 2.65 8.33
N ILE A 671 -1.66 2.00 7.34
CA ILE A 671 -1.03 1.64 6.07
C ILE A 671 -1.34 2.67 4.98
N ARG A 672 -0.39 2.88 4.08
CA ARG A 672 -0.60 3.42 2.74
C ARG A 672 0.35 2.71 1.78
N TRP A 673 -0.18 1.88 0.89
CA TRP A 673 0.65 1.09 -0.02
C TRP A 673 -0.05 0.85 -1.35
N TRP A 674 0.74 0.78 -2.42
CA TRP A 674 0.27 0.44 -3.76
C TRP A 674 1.29 -0.38 -4.56
N ALA A 675 0.81 -1.21 -5.48
CA ALA A 675 1.61 -1.91 -6.47
C ALA A 675 0.95 -1.81 -7.86
N LEU A 676 1.71 -1.30 -8.83
CA LEU A 676 1.28 -1.16 -10.23
C LEU A 676 1.77 -2.30 -11.14
N GLU A 677 2.82 -2.98 -10.69
CA GLU A 677 3.52 -4.04 -11.42
C GLU A 677 3.72 -5.24 -10.48
N PRO A 678 3.80 -6.48 -11.01
CA PRO A 678 3.87 -7.68 -10.18
C PRO A 678 5.06 -7.70 -9.22
N ILE A 679 4.76 -7.92 -7.94
CA ILE A 679 5.70 -8.18 -6.86
C ILE A 679 5.35 -9.55 -6.25
N GLU A 680 6.35 -10.36 -5.93
CA GLU A 680 6.13 -11.63 -5.24
C GLU A 680 5.34 -11.41 -3.94
N LEU A 681 4.20 -12.11 -3.79
CA LEU A 681 3.29 -11.94 -2.66
C LEU A 681 4.02 -12.15 -1.32
N LYS A 682 4.91 -13.16 -1.27
CA LYS A 682 5.77 -13.41 -0.10
C LYS A 682 6.54 -12.17 0.36
N LYS A 683 7.13 -11.40 -0.56
CA LYS A 683 7.93 -10.21 -0.22
C LYS A 683 7.06 -9.13 0.39
N VAL A 684 5.84 -8.95 -0.13
CA VAL A 684 4.87 -7.99 0.39
C VAL A 684 4.40 -8.40 1.79
N LEU A 685 4.08 -9.69 2.00
CA LEU A 685 3.67 -10.22 3.31
C LEU A 685 4.78 -10.09 4.36
N GLU A 686 6.02 -10.45 4.03
CA GLU A 686 7.18 -10.30 4.93
C GLU A 686 7.46 -8.83 5.25
N GLN A 687 7.25 -7.92 4.30
CA GLN A 687 7.38 -6.48 4.52
C GLN A 687 6.28 -5.92 5.44
N LEU A 688 5.02 -6.34 5.26
CA LEU A 688 3.93 -5.99 6.18
C LEU A 688 4.24 -6.48 7.61
N GLN A 689 4.73 -7.71 7.75
CA GLN A 689 5.13 -8.27 9.04
C GLN A 689 6.25 -7.44 9.71
N TYR A 690 7.23 -6.96 8.95
CA TYR A 690 8.30 -6.09 9.45
C TYR A 690 7.78 -4.70 9.84
N GLU A 691 7.16 -3.98 8.91
CA GLU A 691 6.77 -2.58 9.12
C GLU A 691 5.64 -2.40 10.15
N PHE A 692 4.86 -3.45 10.40
CA PHE A 692 3.79 -3.46 11.39
C PHE A 692 4.09 -4.39 12.57
N GLY A 693 5.33 -4.87 12.74
CA GLY A 693 5.80 -5.51 13.97
C GLY A 693 5.01 -6.75 14.40
N PHE A 694 4.86 -7.75 13.54
CA PHE A 694 4.27 -9.06 13.87
C PHE A 694 4.82 -10.16 12.96
N ILE A 695 4.64 -11.43 13.34
CA ILE A 695 5.09 -12.59 12.57
C ILE A 695 3.90 -13.50 12.32
N PHE A 696 3.66 -13.88 11.07
CA PHE A 696 2.74 -14.94 10.72
C PHE A 696 3.50 -16.26 10.55
N LYS A 697 2.97 -17.35 11.13
CA LYS A 697 3.46 -18.72 10.92
C LYS A 697 2.31 -19.71 10.80
N PHE A 698 2.57 -20.86 10.20
CA PHE A 698 1.70 -22.01 10.35
C PHE A 698 2.06 -22.79 11.62
N ARG A 699 1.03 -23.30 12.30
CA ARG A 699 1.16 -24.22 13.43
C ARG A 699 1.25 -25.65 12.92
N ALA A 700 1.60 -26.58 13.81
CA ALA A 700 1.71 -27.99 13.47
C ALA A 700 0.41 -28.61 12.90
N ASP A 701 -0.75 -28.07 13.30
CA ASP A 701 -2.09 -28.49 12.85
C ASP A 701 -2.50 -27.87 11.48
N GLY A 702 -1.68 -27.00 10.89
CA GLY A 702 -1.95 -26.30 9.64
C GLY A 702 -2.68 -24.97 9.79
N THR A 703 -3.10 -24.59 11.01
CA THR A 703 -3.73 -23.28 11.26
C THR A 703 -2.69 -22.16 11.28
N GLY A 704 -3.11 -20.95 10.90
CA GLY A 704 -2.27 -19.76 10.94
C GLY A 704 -2.23 -19.17 12.35
N SER A 705 -1.07 -18.64 12.75
CA SER A 705 -0.86 -17.99 14.05
C SER A 705 -0.06 -16.71 13.89
N LEU A 706 -0.43 -15.70 14.67
CA LEU A 706 0.23 -14.41 14.74
C LEU A 706 1.02 -14.29 16.04
N ILE A 707 2.24 -13.76 15.93
CA ILE A 707 3.16 -13.56 17.06
C ILE A 707 3.62 -12.10 17.04
N HIS A 708 3.49 -11.42 18.17
CA HIS A 708 4.05 -10.08 18.39
C HIS A 708 4.36 -9.88 19.88
N ASN A 709 5.18 -8.86 20.18
CA ASN A 709 5.58 -8.53 21.55
C ASN A 709 4.40 -7.98 22.39
N SER A 710 3.55 -8.85 22.94
CA SER A 710 2.24 -8.50 23.51
C SER A 710 2.00 -9.09 24.90
N GLY A 711 2.61 -8.48 25.90
CA GLY A 711 2.21 -8.76 27.27
C GLY A 711 0.81 -8.23 27.57
N THR A 712 0.10 -8.87 28.50
CA THR A 712 -1.31 -8.55 28.78
C THR A 712 -1.53 -7.52 29.91
N ASP A 713 -0.46 -7.00 30.51
CA ASP A 713 -0.54 -5.93 31.52
C ASP A 713 -0.55 -4.53 30.87
N THR A 714 -0.59 -3.48 31.68
CA THR A 714 -0.45 -2.09 31.23
C THR A 714 0.79 -1.91 30.35
N ASP A 715 0.66 -1.11 29.29
CA ASP A 715 1.74 -0.82 28.34
C ASP A 715 2.31 -2.08 27.66
N SER A 716 1.44 -3.08 27.44
CA SER A 716 1.79 -4.35 26.80
C SER A 716 2.92 -5.11 27.51
N ALA A 717 3.08 -4.93 28.82
CA ALA A 717 4.11 -5.58 29.62
C ALA A 717 3.71 -7.03 29.94
N TYR A 718 4.69 -7.95 29.95
CA TYR A 718 4.44 -9.36 30.25
C TYR A 718 4.15 -9.57 31.73
N GLN A 719 3.19 -10.45 32.01
CA GLN A 719 2.81 -10.89 33.33
C GLN A 719 2.71 -12.42 33.42
N ALA A 720 2.48 -12.93 34.63
CA ALA A 720 2.45 -14.37 34.88
C ALA A 720 1.40 -15.15 34.06
N SER A 721 0.31 -14.51 33.63
CA SER A 721 -0.71 -15.14 32.77
C SER A 721 -0.27 -15.31 31.32
N ASP A 722 0.79 -14.63 30.88
CA ASP A 722 1.33 -14.74 29.53
C ASP A 722 2.26 -15.95 29.38
N VAL A 723 2.71 -16.52 30.50
CA VAL A 723 3.72 -17.59 30.52
C VAL A 723 3.07 -18.93 30.17
N ASP A 724 3.43 -19.46 29.00
CA ASP A 724 3.02 -20.78 28.54
C ASP A 724 3.71 -21.91 29.35
N ALA A 725 4.97 -21.73 29.77
CA ALA A 725 5.66 -22.69 30.64
C ALA A 725 6.74 -22.06 31.54
N THR A 726 6.94 -22.64 32.74
CA THR A 726 8.07 -22.34 33.62
C THR A 726 9.01 -23.55 33.72
N LEU A 727 10.25 -23.39 33.26
CA LEU A 727 11.25 -24.45 33.23
C LEU A 727 12.13 -24.45 34.48
N LYS A 728 12.34 -25.63 35.07
CA LYS A 728 13.28 -25.89 36.17
C LYS A 728 14.47 -26.70 35.69
N LYS A 729 15.49 -26.84 36.54
CA LYS A 729 16.69 -27.66 36.25
C LYS A 729 16.36 -29.11 35.89
N ASP A 730 15.28 -29.65 36.45
CA ASP A 730 14.87 -31.04 36.21
C ASP A 730 14.12 -31.19 34.87
N ASP A 731 13.65 -30.07 34.29
CA ASP A 731 12.97 -30.05 32.99
C ASP A 731 13.95 -29.92 31.82
N ILE A 732 15.20 -29.53 32.09
CA ILE A 732 16.17 -29.14 31.06
C ILE A 732 17.51 -29.87 31.17
N ALA A 733 18.21 -30.00 30.05
CA ALA A 733 19.59 -30.44 29.96
C ALA A 733 20.39 -29.54 29.01
N ASN A 734 21.73 -29.62 29.09
CA ASN A 734 22.63 -28.89 28.18
C ASN A 734 22.38 -27.37 28.13
N LEU A 735 22.02 -26.77 29.26
CA LEU A 735 21.77 -25.33 29.39
C LEU A 735 22.98 -24.51 28.95
N LYS A 736 22.74 -23.53 28.08
CA LYS A 736 23.70 -22.52 27.62
C LYS A 736 23.06 -21.15 27.75
N ILE A 737 23.84 -20.22 28.29
CA ILE A 737 23.46 -18.83 28.49
C ILE A 737 24.47 -17.98 27.73
N LYS A 738 23.99 -17.11 26.84
CA LYS A 738 24.78 -16.11 26.14
C LYS A 738 24.03 -14.77 26.14
N ASN A 739 24.72 -13.69 25.86
CA ASN A 739 24.10 -12.42 25.52
C ASN A 739 23.86 -12.34 24.00
N MET A 740 22.97 -11.46 23.58
CA MET A 740 22.81 -11.13 22.16
C MET A 740 24.11 -10.54 21.59
N SER A 741 24.31 -10.71 20.28
CA SER A 741 25.45 -10.12 19.59
C SER A 741 25.33 -8.59 19.58
N PHE A 742 26.45 -7.88 19.78
CA PHE A 742 26.47 -6.42 19.66
C PHE A 742 26.01 -5.92 18.28
N SER A 743 26.16 -6.74 17.23
CA SER A 743 25.68 -6.42 15.88
C SER A 743 24.16 -6.37 15.74
N GLU A 744 23.42 -6.99 16.67
CA GLU A 744 21.95 -6.98 16.70
C GLU A 744 21.39 -5.80 17.52
N LEU A 745 22.23 -5.13 18.31
CA LEU A 745 21.82 -4.00 19.14
C LEU A 745 21.38 -2.83 18.24
N LEU A 746 20.29 -2.17 18.58
CA LEU A 746 19.66 -1.13 17.77
C LEU A 746 19.37 0.10 18.61
N THR A 747 20.38 0.95 18.80
CA THR A 747 20.29 2.09 19.71
C THR A 747 19.96 3.43 19.04
N LYS A 748 19.99 3.49 17.71
CA LYS A 748 19.57 4.68 16.95
C LYS A 748 19.04 4.31 15.56
N MET A 749 17.93 4.93 15.17
CA MET A 749 17.33 4.78 13.85
C MET A 749 17.10 6.14 13.18
N GLU A 750 17.37 6.21 11.87
CA GLU A 750 16.88 7.26 10.98
C GLU A 750 15.74 6.65 10.16
N ILE A 751 14.50 7.01 10.50
CA ILE A 751 13.29 6.38 9.97
C ILE A 751 12.64 7.34 8.99
N ASN A 752 12.60 6.97 7.71
CA ASN A 752 11.89 7.69 6.66
C ASN A 752 10.55 6.99 6.39
N TYR A 753 9.46 7.74 6.33
CA TYR A 753 8.10 7.20 6.21
C TYR A 753 7.20 8.18 5.41
N GLU A 754 5.99 7.75 5.05
CA GLU A 754 5.12 8.45 4.11
C GLU A 754 5.75 8.57 2.72
N LYS A 755 5.82 7.45 2.01
CA LYS A 755 6.32 7.40 0.63
C LYS A 755 5.57 8.39 -0.27
N HIS A 756 6.33 9.14 -1.07
CA HIS A 756 5.77 10.08 -2.02
C HIS A 756 5.05 9.34 -3.16
N PRO A 757 3.81 9.73 -3.55
CA PRO A 757 3.04 8.98 -4.55
C PRO A 757 3.71 8.88 -5.92
N ALA A 758 4.42 9.94 -6.32
CA ALA A 758 5.00 10.10 -7.66
C ALA A 758 6.55 10.05 -7.72
N GLU A 759 7.23 10.14 -6.57
CA GLU A 759 8.68 10.31 -6.52
C GLU A 759 9.30 9.27 -5.61
N ASN A 760 10.54 8.87 -5.89
CA ASN A 760 11.26 7.93 -5.05
C ASN A 760 11.88 8.62 -3.82
N LYS A 761 11.02 9.20 -2.98
CA LYS A 761 11.37 9.90 -1.73
C LYS A 761 10.30 9.67 -0.66
N TYR A 762 10.61 10.07 0.56
CA TYR A 762 9.67 10.06 1.70
C TYR A 762 9.34 11.50 2.08
N LEU A 763 8.10 11.74 2.49
CA LEU A 763 7.62 13.04 2.92
C LEU A 763 8.09 13.39 4.33
N SER A 764 8.32 12.36 5.15
CA SER A 764 8.61 12.52 6.57
C SER A 764 9.82 11.69 7.01
N SER A 765 10.54 12.19 8.02
CA SER A 765 11.69 11.53 8.61
C SER A 765 11.82 11.85 10.10
N VAL A 766 12.21 10.86 10.91
CA VAL A 766 12.45 10.99 12.35
C VAL A 766 13.78 10.34 12.72
N SER A 767 14.56 11.00 13.58
CA SER A 767 15.76 10.43 14.20
C SER A 767 15.43 9.98 15.62
N SER A 768 15.34 8.68 15.83
CA SER A 768 14.96 8.06 17.10
C SER A 768 16.17 7.44 17.80
N SER A 769 16.29 7.56 19.13
CA SER A 769 17.45 7.03 19.84
C SER A 769 17.18 6.61 21.29
N ASN A 770 17.89 5.57 21.72
CA ASN A 770 17.92 5.10 23.10
C ASN A 770 19.20 5.61 23.79
N SER A 771 19.12 6.78 24.42
CA SER A 771 20.28 7.42 25.06
C SER A 771 20.85 6.62 26.23
N THR A 772 20.01 5.86 26.93
CA THR A 772 20.40 5.04 28.09
C THR A 772 21.30 3.89 27.63
N ALA A 773 20.85 3.09 26.66
CA ALA A 773 21.64 1.99 26.12
C ALA A 773 22.97 2.46 25.52
N ARG A 774 22.97 3.60 24.80
CA ARG A 774 24.22 4.18 24.25
C ARG A 774 25.23 4.55 25.34
N THR A 775 24.75 5.03 26.47
CA THR A 775 25.59 5.34 27.64
C THR A 775 26.11 4.05 28.28
N ASN A 776 25.21 3.10 28.56
CA ASN A 776 25.54 1.83 29.21
C ASN A 776 26.58 1.02 28.41
N TRP A 777 26.48 1.04 27.09
CA TRP A 777 27.36 0.26 26.19
C TRP A 777 28.45 1.09 25.50
N ASN A 778 28.66 2.34 25.94
CA ASN A 778 29.70 3.24 25.42
C ASN A 778 29.70 3.39 23.88
N ILE A 779 28.53 3.64 23.31
CA ILE A 779 28.32 3.73 21.85
C ILE A 779 28.53 5.17 21.38
N ASN A 780 29.53 5.39 20.50
CA ASN A 780 29.86 6.73 20.02
C ASN A 780 28.78 7.30 19.10
N ALA A 781 28.65 8.62 19.01
CA ALA A 781 27.59 9.30 18.25
C ALA A 781 27.46 8.92 16.75
N LYS A 782 28.51 8.36 16.13
CA LYS A 782 28.53 7.92 14.72
C LYS A 782 28.39 6.40 14.56
N GLU A 783 28.30 5.65 15.66
CA GLU A 783 28.20 4.20 15.68
C GLU A 783 26.74 3.76 15.88
N ASN A 784 26.42 2.58 15.34
CA ASN A 784 25.15 1.89 15.54
C ASN A 784 23.93 2.76 15.19
N ILE A 785 23.91 3.26 13.94
CA ILE A 785 22.78 4.01 13.36
C ILE A 785 22.23 3.17 12.21
N LYS A 786 20.97 2.74 12.32
CA LYS A 786 20.26 2.03 11.24
C LYS A 786 19.40 3.02 10.47
N LYS A 787 19.51 3.01 9.13
CA LYS A 787 18.52 3.69 8.28
C LYS A 787 17.38 2.73 8.00
N VAL A 788 16.16 3.19 8.22
CA VAL A 788 14.93 2.44 7.98
C VAL A 788 14.06 3.26 7.06
N ASN A 789 13.54 2.60 6.03
CA ASN A 789 12.59 3.16 5.11
C ASN A 789 11.30 2.35 5.24
N LEU A 790 10.22 3.00 5.66
CA LEU A 790 8.90 2.40 5.75
C LEU A 790 8.17 2.68 4.44
N GLU A 791 7.94 1.63 3.65
CA GLU A 791 7.27 1.73 2.35
C GLU A 791 5.74 1.73 2.48
N MET A 792 5.23 1.22 3.59
CA MET A 792 3.80 0.93 3.81
C MET A 792 3.27 1.61 5.07
N ASN A 793 4.03 1.63 6.16
CA ASN A 793 3.59 2.24 7.42
C ASN A 793 3.75 3.77 7.39
N VAL A 794 2.65 4.49 7.61
CA VAL A 794 2.61 5.97 7.62
C VAL A 794 2.47 6.57 9.02
N GLY A 795 2.41 5.73 10.05
CA GLY A 795 2.34 6.17 11.43
C GLY A 795 3.62 6.87 11.88
N THR A 796 3.46 7.98 12.61
CA THR A 796 4.59 8.79 13.09
C THR A 796 5.44 8.03 14.12
N PRO A 797 6.73 7.77 13.84
CA PRO A 797 7.61 7.13 14.81
C PRO A 797 7.99 8.07 15.96
N ALA A 798 8.26 7.51 17.14
CA ALA A 798 8.69 8.29 18.31
C ALA A 798 10.19 8.63 18.24
N THR A 799 10.61 9.75 18.84
CA THR A 799 12.04 10.13 18.94
C THR A 799 12.79 9.34 20.02
N SER A 800 12.06 8.70 20.94
CA SER A 800 12.57 7.87 22.04
C SER A 800 11.55 6.80 22.37
N GLY A 801 11.98 5.67 22.96
CA GLY A 801 11.11 4.53 23.22
C GLY A 801 9.97 4.89 24.18
N ALA A 802 8.74 4.52 23.81
CA ALA A 802 7.57 4.63 24.67
C ALA A 802 7.58 3.57 25.78
N SER A 803 6.74 3.76 26.80
CA SER A 803 6.53 2.74 27.82
C SER A 803 5.87 1.50 27.21
N ASP A 804 4.82 1.71 26.41
CA ASP A 804 4.10 0.68 25.67
C ASP A 804 4.92 0.10 24.51
N ASN A 805 5.08 -1.22 24.54
CA ASN A 805 5.81 -1.99 23.54
C ASN A 805 5.19 -1.88 22.14
N ASN A 806 3.89 -1.60 22.06
CA ASN A 806 3.12 -1.59 20.82
C ASN A 806 2.67 -0.19 20.37
N ALA A 807 3.21 0.87 20.99
CA ALA A 807 2.81 2.25 20.69
C ALA A 807 3.03 2.63 19.22
N GLU A 808 4.19 2.28 18.65
CA GLU A 808 4.58 2.57 17.27
C GLU A 808 5.84 1.76 16.88
N PHE A 809 6.27 1.88 15.62
CA PHE A 809 7.36 1.12 15.02
C PHE A 809 8.68 1.15 15.81
N TYR A 810 9.19 2.33 16.17
CA TYR A 810 10.48 2.48 16.86
C TYR A 810 10.43 1.82 18.24
N SER A 811 9.40 2.10 19.03
CA SER A 811 9.22 1.57 20.40
C SER A 811 9.16 0.04 20.39
N TYR A 812 8.47 -0.56 19.42
CA TYR A 812 8.44 -2.02 19.26
C TYR A 812 9.84 -2.62 19.09
N TYR A 813 10.64 -2.06 18.18
CA TYR A 813 12.00 -2.56 17.94
C TYR A 813 13.01 -2.15 19.02
N ASP A 814 12.84 -1.00 19.68
CA ASP A 814 13.66 -0.59 20.82
C ASP A 814 13.48 -1.53 22.02
N LYS A 815 12.29 -2.05 22.26
CA LYS A 815 12.06 -3.06 23.32
C LYS A 815 12.72 -4.39 23.03
N LEU A 816 12.73 -4.81 21.76
CA LEU A 816 13.32 -6.09 21.35
C LEU A 816 14.85 -6.03 21.18
N PHE A 817 15.39 -4.88 20.77
CA PHE A 817 16.77 -4.73 20.32
C PHE A 817 17.52 -3.50 20.87
N GLY A 818 16.86 -2.62 21.62
CA GLY A 818 17.45 -1.39 22.14
C GLY A 818 18.46 -1.61 23.27
N ASP A 819 18.42 -2.76 23.94
CA ASP A 819 19.38 -3.15 24.98
C ASP A 819 19.89 -4.60 24.79
N ILE A 820 20.97 -4.97 25.46
CA ILE A 820 21.54 -6.32 25.40
C ILE A 820 20.63 -7.31 26.13
N LYS A 821 20.07 -8.25 25.38
CA LYS A 821 19.18 -9.32 25.85
C LYS A 821 19.91 -10.62 26.15
N LYS A 822 19.41 -11.38 27.13
CA LYS A 822 19.84 -12.76 27.41
C LYS A 822 19.27 -13.70 26.33
N VAL A 823 20.09 -14.66 25.91
CA VAL A 823 19.69 -15.74 24.99
C VAL A 823 20.04 -17.07 25.63
N ILE A 824 19.02 -17.89 25.82
CA ILE A 824 19.10 -19.16 26.51
C ILE A 824 18.91 -20.28 25.49
N SER A 825 19.68 -21.35 25.60
CA SER A 825 19.47 -22.55 24.79
C SER A 825 19.60 -23.79 25.66
N CYS A 826 18.67 -24.72 25.53
CA CYS A 826 18.67 -25.97 26.28
C CYS A 826 17.95 -27.07 25.50
N ASP A 827 18.18 -28.32 25.92
CA ASP A 827 17.32 -29.43 25.58
C ASP A 827 16.23 -29.53 26.65
N ILE A 828 14.95 -29.60 26.29
CA ILE A 828 13.88 -29.88 27.24
C ILE A 828 13.73 -31.41 27.32
N VAL A 829 13.93 -31.95 28.52
CA VAL A 829 13.92 -33.40 28.79
C VAL A 829 12.63 -33.86 29.44
N ASN A 830 11.80 -32.94 29.95
CA ASN A 830 10.47 -33.26 30.46
C ASN A 830 9.45 -33.27 29.29
N PRO A 831 8.94 -34.44 28.88
CA PRO A 831 7.99 -34.54 27.78
C PRO A 831 6.65 -33.87 28.09
N ALA A 832 6.26 -33.81 29.37
CA ALA A 832 5.01 -33.20 29.80
C ALA A 832 4.99 -31.66 29.68
N VAL A 833 6.16 -31.03 29.60
CA VAL A 833 6.32 -29.56 29.48
C VAL A 833 6.82 -29.16 28.08
N SER A 834 7.42 -30.08 27.34
CA SER A 834 8.04 -29.75 26.05
C SER A 834 7.09 -29.88 24.86
N TYR A 835 6.11 -30.78 24.91
CA TYR A 835 5.38 -31.19 23.71
C TYR A 835 4.34 -30.17 23.23
N ASP A 836 3.86 -29.29 24.09
CA ASP A 836 2.92 -28.20 23.81
C ASP A 836 3.61 -26.92 23.30
N LEU A 837 4.90 -26.75 23.58
CA LEU A 837 5.67 -25.57 23.19
C LEU A 837 5.93 -25.45 21.68
N GLU A 838 5.80 -24.23 21.18
CA GLU A 838 6.12 -23.80 19.82
C GLU A 838 7.03 -22.56 19.80
N THR A 839 7.56 -22.19 18.63
CA THR A 839 8.17 -20.87 18.48
C THR A 839 7.13 -19.76 18.65
N GLY A 840 7.52 -18.68 19.33
CA GLY A 840 6.64 -17.58 19.70
C GLY A 840 5.99 -17.71 21.07
N ASP A 841 6.02 -18.90 21.69
CA ASP A 841 5.51 -19.09 23.06
C ASP A 841 6.41 -18.37 24.07
N ILE A 842 5.80 -17.87 25.15
CA ILE A 842 6.46 -17.15 26.22
C ILE A 842 6.75 -18.11 27.37
N ILE A 843 8.01 -18.20 27.77
CA ILE A 843 8.45 -19.05 28.87
C ILE A 843 9.19 -18.25 29.93
N GLN A 844 9.25 -18.82 31.12
CA GLN A 844 10.14 -18.39 32.19
C GLN A 844 11.04 -19.54 32.63
N PHE A 845 12.15 -19.20 33.27
CA PHE A 845 12.93 -20.13 34.06
C PHE A 845 12.62 -19.88 35.54
N SER A 846 12.64 -20.93 36.37
CA SER A 846 12.29 -20.73 37.77
C SER A 846 13.25 -19.76 38.47
N ASN A 847 12.68 -18.69 39.02
CA ASN A 847 13.38 -17.71 39.84
C ASN A 847 13.49 -18.15 41.32
N THR A 848 13.10 -19.39 41.63
CA THR A 848 13.23 -19.93 42.99
C THR A 848 14.66 -20.42 43.22
N ALA A 849 15.29 -19.93 44.30
CA ALA A 849 16.67 -20.29 44.64
C ALA A 849 16.90 -21.82 44.68
N GLY A 850 17.85 -22.31 43.88
CA GLY A 850 18.21 -23.73 43.79
C GLY A 850 17.37 -24.58 42.83
N GLU A 851 16.34 -24.01 42.19
CA GLU A 851 15.58 -24.67 41.12
C GLU A 851 16.23 -24.54 39.74
N MET A 852 17.19 -23.64 39.57
CA MET A 852 18.03 -23.51 38.38
C MET A 852 19.50 -23.87 38.69
N PRO A 853 20.26 -24.40 37.71
CA PRO A 853 21.62 -24.87 37.95
C PRO A 853 22.65 -23.73 38.08
N VAL A 854 22.35 -22.54 37.55
CA VAL A 854 23.22 -21.36 37.56
C VAL A 854 22.38 -20.10 37.39
N GLU A 855 22.85 -18.98 37.91
CA GLU A 855 22.27 -17.64 37.71
C GLU A 855 22.83 -16.99 36.43
N PRO A 856 22.00 -16.41 35.54
CA PRO A 856 22.43 -15.87 34.25
C PRO A 856 23.29 -14.62 34.44
N PHE A 857 24.59 -14.74 34.17
CA PHE A 857 25.57 -13.64 34.36
C PHE A 857 25.60 -13.04 35.78
N GLY A 858 25.17 -13.80 36.80
CA GLY A 858 25.05 -13.34 38.18
C GLY A 858 23.80 -12.50 38.48
N ASP A 859 22.89 -12.38 37.51
CA ASP A 859 21.55 -11.82 37.67
C ASP A 859 20.51 -12.94 37.94
N ASN A 860 19.25 -12.59 38.15
CA ASN A 860 18.15 -13.51 38.46
C ASN A 860 17.39 -14.01 37.21
N TRP A 861 16.44 -14.92 37.40
CA TRP A 861 15.63 -15.55 36.33
C TRP A 861 14.21 -14.98 36.18
N SER A 862 13.92 -13.78 36.69
CA SER A 862 12.55 -13.20 36.66
C SER A 862 12.07 -12.73 35.28
N ASP A 863 12.98 -12.61 34.31
CA ASP A 863 12.63 -12.12 32.96
C ASP A 863 11.77 -13.12 32.18
N TYR A 864 11.12 -12.60 31.14
CA TYR A 864 10.32 -13.39 30.20
C TYR A 864 11.15 -13.69 28.96
N TYR A 865 10.91 -14.86 28.35
CA TYR A 865 11.67 -15.32 27.19
C TYR A 865 10.74 -15.83 26.11
N MET A 866 10.93 -15.41 24.86
CA MET A 866 10.22 -15.96 23.70
C MET A 866 11.05 -17.07 23.06
N ILE A 867 10.42 -18.20 22.75
CA ILE A 867 11.08 -19.27 21.98
C ILE A 867 11.27 -18.81 20.53
N THR A 868 12.53 -18.58 20.13
CA THR A 868 12.87 -18.13 18.76
C THR A 868 13.28 -19.26 17.84
N ASP A 869 13.78 -20.38 18.38
CA ASP A 869 14.16 -21.57 17.60
C ASP A 869 13.70 -22.81 18.36
N LEU A 870 13.04 -23.73 17.67
CA LEU A 870 12.59 -25.00 18.22
C LEU A 870 12.93 -26.12 17.24
N GLN A 871 13.63 -27.14 17.75
CA GLN A 871 13.88 -28.38 17.03
C GLN A 871 13.22 -29.53 17.77
N ARG A 872 12.26 -30.19 17.11
CA ARG A 872 11.58 -31.38 17.59
C ARG A 872 12.13 -32.63 16.89
N SER A 873 12.48 -33.63 17.67
CA SER A 873 12.84 -34.98 17.23
C SER A 873 12.16 -36.00 18.14
N PRO A 874 12.01 -37.27 17.73
CA PRO A 874 11.44 -38.30 18.60
C PRO A 874 12.18 -38.36 19.96
N GLY A 875 11.44 -38.14 21.05
CA GLY A 875 11.87 -38.13 22.44
C GLY A 875 12.69 -36.93 22.88
N LYS A 876 12.79 -35.87 22.06
CA LYS A 876 13.67 -34.74 22.36
C LYS A 876 13.24 -33.42 21.71
N ILE A 877 13.18 -32.36 22.51
CA ILE A 877 12.99 -30.99 22.04
C ILE A 877 14.19 -30.15 22.43
N LYS A 878 14.66 -29.33 21.50
CA LYS A 878 15.69 -28.31 21.73
C LYS A 878 15.09 -26.96 21.49
N ILE A 879 15.38 -26.00 22.36
CA ILE A 879 14.94 -24.63 22.20
C ILE A 879 16.10 -23.65 22.25
N GLN A 880 15.92 -22.53 21.57
CA GLN A 880 16.57 -21.27 21.88
C GLN A 880 15.48 -20.25 22.20
N ALA A 881 15.62 -19.58 23.34
CA ALA A 881 14.72 -18.53 23.76
C ALA A 881 15.51 -17.24 24.00
N ARG A 882 14.88 -16.10 23.69
CA ARG A 882 15.45 -14.77 23.85
C ARG A 882 14.62 -13.99 24.85
N GLU A 883 15.29 -13.26 25.73
CA GLU A 883 14.63 -12.33 26.66
C GLU A 883 13.79 -11.30 25.89
N ILE A 884 12.56 -11.11 26.35
CA ILE A 884 11.56 -10.18 25.81
C ILE A 884 10.99 -9.36 26.97
N GLY A 885 10.74 -8.07 26.74
CA GLY A 885 10.35 -7.13 27.80
C GLY A 885 11.50 -6.26 28.25
#